data_AF-A0A975TCV3-F1
#
_entry.id   AF-A0A975TCV3-F1
#
_cell.length_a   1.000
_cell.length_b   1.000
_cell.length_c   1.000
_cell.angle_alpha   90.00
_cell.angle_beta   90.00
_cell.angle_gamma   90.00
#
_symmetry.space_group_name_H-M   'P 1'
#
loop_
_entity.id
_entity.type
_entity.pdbx_description
1 polymer ?
#
loop_
_entity_poly.entity_id
_entity_poly.type
_entity_poly.pdbx_seq_one_letter_code
_entity_poly.pdbx_strand_id
1 'polypeptide(L)'
;MVQELERKRQGATFPESAPAANPVFFRTYSRRTEAGLRESWDEVCDRTLRGLVELGKLTPEEAALLDKMQRNMKALPSGRWLWVGGTEWLNKSKNFSGAYNCTSTNLVDWKAFGLMMDLAMMGCGTGAIIEPQYINQLPPIRNRLNVTITGEIGRTPIEQRREFTETDIQGNTVTIHVGDSREGWVKSYQTLLELSTDERFTDDVQVLVDISDVRQSGETLKGFGGVANPVKLPGLYERCASILNKAIGRQLTSVECCLLIDEAAVSIVAGNIRRCLPEDALVHTYKGLVPIRDVQVGDLVQTPLGFRRVVDKFDQGFQDVYEIETNATYPRATLNHRQAVLADAKGGVKWKSIASLEEGDRLLHNTQILPGTVTHLPADFTESRPSHSRTAKAFIVPDLTPEVAWLIGLTHGDGYVALGRNRYGKPYGRVEWSMNGLQSEQTAKIQAKIDSALALFGLTATHSMTKGENTAKSICSSIRLAEYFHRYIKQPNIPLEIPSFILEGSVDIRAAYLAGLMDSDGAVNNRPPHLVTSVYRSFIRQVGVVLSSLGIAGRTTTIRPEKQEWQVKYNLTIPAFKERYNALIAPHSVKGELRQGLKMYGFTVPGVIMREAYTYSEMREMGFQGSRTVDSNYERYIAEADISLDIPVTVKGLGSYDHVHTYDIEVEEAHCFYCDGYLTHNSAGMRQFVAEDQQGATAKDNLWQQDAEGNWRIDPERDALRMANHSRVFHHKPTLEESIAAVQKQYYSGEGAIQWAGEAVARANIDLLNTPELKQDFLHAYEQRKAKAWIQERHPNIDDQELEHRLGRYGLNPCGEIIGANFHCNLAEVHLNQLDPDNYKEQEEAFKAGALSVAALLNHKFQEPRYQYSRELDPIVGVSFTGLFDFFVHAFGVDWLRWWEQGRPETEEGLIFKRGEQKYLSKWREIVHQAVWEYCDQHRIKRPNRCTTVQPSGTKSLLTGASSGWHPPKAQRFIRRITFRKNDPVALACIEYGYNVIPSQSDKDENGNLLNDPFDTRCTEWLVEIPVAVSWADLPGADKIDVSKFSVLAQLDFVMQVQKYYTTHNTSATLELRSEEVEVLGTRIYEAIQNDEGYISAALLARFDDIQTFPRLPFEPIDKETYQRLSAEVKARRKTDDFCGALSRYDLGEMSEAGPSGCDSDKCMFPEQQPSS
;
A
#
# COMPACT_ATOMS: atom_id res chain seq x y z
N MET A 1 -61.26 0.91 -0.09
CA MET A 1 -60.56 -0.35 0.25
C MET A 1 -59.48 -0.55 -0.79
N VAL A 2 -58.25 -0.18 -0.46
CA VAL A 2 -57.08 -0.50 -1.27
C VAL A 2 -56.47 -1.73 -0.61
N GLN A 3 -56.41 -2.87 -1.30
CA GLN A 3 -55.63 -4.00 -0.82
C GLN A 3 -54.15 -3.63 -0.94
N GLU A 4 -53.46 -3.57 0.19
CA GLU A 4 -52.02 -3.53 0.22
C GLU A 4 -51.50 -4.84 -0.37
N LEU A 5 -51.04 -4.79 -1.62
CA LEU A 5 -50.19 -5.82 -2.18
C LEU A 5 -48.85 -5.76 -1.46
N GLU A 6 -48.62 -6.72 -0.56
CA GLU A 6 -47.30 -6.97 0.01
C GLU A 6 -46.29 -7.14 -1.14
N ARG A 7 -45.47 -6.12 -1.39
CA ARG A 7 -44.26 -6.27 -2.20
C ARG A 7 -43.33 -7.20 -1.43
N LYS A 8 -43.38 -8.50 -1.74
CA LYS A 8 -42.29 -9.43 -1.44
C LYS A 8 -41.02 -8.91 -2.12
N ARG A 9 -40.23 -8.14 -1.38
CA ARG A 9 -38.82 -7.87 -1.69
C ARG A 9 -38.09 -9.20 -1.51
N GLN A 10 -38.09 -10.04 -2.55
CA GLN A 10 -37.14 -11.15 -2.62
C GLN A 10 -35.77 -10.52 -2.88
N GLY A 11 -34.96 -10.46 -1.83
CA GLY A 11 -33.56 -10.06 -1.94
C GLY A 11 -32.72 -11.19 -2.53
N ALA A 12 -31.50 -10.82 -2.92
CA ALA A 12 -30.51 -11.71 -3.53
C ALA A 12 -30.30 -13.03 -2.75
N THR A 13 -30.67 -14.16 -3.36
CA THR A 13 -30.22 -15.48 -2.88
C THR A 13 -28.93 -15.88 -3.59
N PHE A 14 -27.79 -15.43 -3.06
CA PHE A 14 -26.48 -15.99 -3.42
C PHE A 14 -26.43 -17.49 -3.09
N PRO A 15 -25.62 -18.31 -3.79
CA PRO A 15 -25.56 -19.75 -3.54
C PRO A 15 -25.16 -20.06 -2.09
N GLU A 16 -25.76 -21.08 -1.45
CA GLU A 16 -25.38 -21.46 -0.08
C GLU A 16 -23.90 -21.91 0.02
N SER A 17 -23.34 -22.42 -1.08
CA SER A 17 -21.92 -22.75 -1.24
C SER A 17 -21.00 -21.52 -1.37
N ALA A 18 -21.56 -20.31 -1.43
CA ALA A 18 -20.85 -19.05 -1.59
C ALA A 18 -21.01 -18.13 -0.35
N PRO A 19 -20.60 -18.55 0.86
CA PRO A 19 -20.90 -17.80 2.08
C PRO A 19 -20.22 -16.40 2.12
N ALA A 20 -19.15 -16.20 1.35
CA ALA A 20 -18.48 -14.91 1.17
C ALA A 20 -19.20 -13.91 0.24
N ALA A 21 -20.24 -14.35 -0.49
CA ALA A 21 -20.82 -13.56 -1.57
C ALA A 21 -21.45 -12.23 -1.12
N ASN A 22 -22.30 -12.27 -0.08
CA ASN A 22 -22.92 -11.07 0.50
C ASN A 22 -21.89 -9.99 0.91
N PRO A 23 -20.90 -10.27 1.79
CA PRO A 23 -19.91 -9.28 2.17
C PRO A 23 -19.07 -8.73 1.00
N VAL A 24 -18.78 -9.56 -0.01
CA VAL A 24 -18.02 -9.13 -1.19
C VAL A 24 -18.88 -8.27 -2.13
N PHE A 25 -20.16 -8.61 -2.32
CA PHE A 25 -21.07 -7.86 -3.17
C PHE A 25 -21.28 -6.43 -2.65
N PHE A 26 -21.71 -6.29 -1.38
CA PHE A 26 -22.12 -5.00 -0.84
C PHE A 26 -20.97 -4.00 -0.68
N ARG A 27 -19.72 -4.48 -0.50
CA ARG A 27 -18.53 -3.63 -0.40
C ARG A 27 -17.91 -3.22 -1.74
N THR A 28 -18.30 -3.85 -2.86
CA THR A 28 -17.58 -3.72 -4.15
C THR A 28 -18.48 -3.34 -5.32
N TYR A 29 -19.69 -3.87 -5.40
CA TYR A 29 -20.56 -3.73 -6.59
C TYR A 29 -21.87 -2.98 -6.32
N SER A 30 -22.32 -2.96 -5.06
CA SER A 30 -23.53 -2.23 -4.63
C SER A 30 -23.25 -0.73 -4.46
N ARG A 31 -23.81 0.10 -5.34
CA ARG A 31 -23.71 1.57 -5.22
C ARG A 31 -24.72 2.10 -4.20
N ARG A 32 -24.57 3.36 -3.81
CA ARG A 32 -25.67 4.14 -3.23
C ARG A 32 -26.58 4.68 -4.33
N THR A 33 -27.87 4.55 -4.10
CA THR A 33 -28.95 5.22 -4.84
C THR A 33 -29.08 6.68 -4.40
N GLU A 34 -29.85 7.50 -5.13
CA GLU A 34 -30.16 8.89 -4.73
C GLU A 34 -30.85 8.98 -3.36
N ALA A 35 -31.53 7.91 -2.94
CA ALA A 35 -32.15 7.79 -1.62
C ALA A 35 -31.15 7.40 -0.50
N GLY A 36 -29.85 7.33 -0.79
CA GLY A 36 -28.78 6.97 0.15
C GLY A 36 -28.62 5.46 0.40
N LEU A 37 -29.62 4.65 0.01
CA LEU A 37 -29.67 3.19 0.19
C LEU A 37 -28.76 2.45 -0.80
N ARG A 38 -28.26 1.28 -0.38
CA ARG A 38 -27.50 0.34 -1.19
C ARG A 38 -28.36 -0.38 -2.22
N GLU A 39 -27.82 -0.56 -3.43
CA GLU A 39 -28.40 -1.43 -4.46
C GLU A 39 -28.36 -2.92 -4.03
N SER A 40 -29.49 -3.61 -4.17
CA SER A 40 -29.57 -5.07 -4.13
C SER A 40 -28.97 -5.71 -5.39
N TRP A 41 -28.76 -7.05 -5.38
CA TRP A 41 -28.30 -7.78 -6.57
C TRP A 41 -29.23 -7.58 -7.77
N ASP A 42 -30.54 -7.62 -7.56
CA ASP A 42 -31.52 -7.42 -8.63
C ASP A 42 -31.48 -6.01 -9.20
N GLU A 43 -31.28 -4.98 -8.37
CA GLU A 43 -31.10 -3.59 -8.85
C GLU A 43 -29.77 -3.41 -9.61
N VAL A 44 -28.69 -4.08 -9.18
CA VAL A 44 -27.44 -4.13 -9.95
C VAL A 44 -27.65 -4.88 -11.27
N CYS A 45 -28.40 -5.98 -11.29
CA CYS A 45 -28.76 -6.69 -12.51
C CYS A 45 -29.58 -5.80 -13.46
N ASP A 46 -30.65 -5.18 -12.98
CA ASP A 46 -31.50 -4.26 -13.76
C ASP A 46 -30.68 -3.12 -14.37
N ARG A 47 -29.83 -2.46 -13.56
CA ARG A 47 -28.97 -1.36 -14.01
C ARG A 47 -27.97 -1.83 -15.07
N THR A 48 -27.27 -2.93 -14.82
CA THR A 48 -26.18 -3.40 -15.69
C THR A 48 -26.69 -4.04 -16.98
N LEU A 49 -27.81 -4.77 -16.92
CA LEU A 49 -28.53 -5.29 -18.07
C LEU A 49 -29.08 -4.15 -18.93
N ARG A 50 -29.73 -3.14 -18.34
CA ARG A 50 -30.21 -1.96 -19.09
C ARG A 50 -29.06 -1.33 -19.88
N GLY A 51 -27.91 -1.13 -19.25
CA GLY A 51 -26.71 -0.61 -19.94
C GLY A 51 -26.24 -1.50 -21.11
N LEU A 52 -26.31 -2.84 -20.97
CA LEU A 52 -25.95 -3.77 -22.05
C LEU A 52 -26.98 -3.77 -23.18
N VAL A 53 -28.27 -3.70 -22.85
CA VAL A 53 -29.36 -3.63 -23.83
C VAL A 53 -29.31 -2.33 -24.63
N GLU A 54 -29.09 -1.18 -23.98
CA GLU A 54 -28.97 0.12 -24.64
C GLU A 54 -27.73 0.22 -25.52
N LEU A 55 -26.55 -0.18 -25.01
CA LEU A 55 -25.29 -0.13 -25.76
C LEU A 55 -25.24 -1.18 -26.88
N GLY A 56 -25.61 -2.41 -26.56
CA GLY A 56 -25.56 -3.56 -27.45
C GLY A 56 -26.75 -3.69 -28.39
N LYS A 57 -27.81 -2.86 -28.23
CA LYS A 57 -29.05 -2.93 -29.02
C LYS A 57 -29.61 -4.37 -29.08
N LEU A 58 -29.59 -5.03 -27.92
CA LEU A 58 -29.86 -6.47 -27.79
C LEU A 58 -31.33 -6.77 -28.11
N THR A 59 -31.60 -7.95 -28.67
CA THR A 59 -32.99 -8.41 -28.85
C THR A 59 -33.62 -8.75 -27.49
N PRO A 60 -34.97 -8.81 -27.39
CA PRO A 60 -35.63 -9.26 -26.16
C PRO A 60 -35.19 -10.64 -25.69
N GLU A 61 -34.86 -11.54 -26.61
CA GLU A 61 -34.37 -12.90 -26.34
C GLU A 61 -32.93 -12.90 -25.82
N GLU A 62 -32.05 -12.08 -26.41
CA GLU A 62 -30.68 -11.88 -25.91
C GLU A 62 -30.68 -11.25 -24.52
N ALA A 63 -31.52 -10.23 -24.30
CA ALA A 63 -31.71 -9.58 -23.00
C ALA A 63 -32.24 -10.56 -21.94
N ALA A 64 -33.23 -11.39 -22.29
CA ALA A 64 -33.77 -12.42 -21.39
C ALA A 64 -32.74 -13.52 -21.06
N LEU A 65 -31.88 -13.89 -22.00
CA LEU A 65 -30.78 -14.82 -21.75
C LEU A 65 -29.73 -14.22 -20.80
N LEU A 66 -29.33 -12.96 -21.01
CA LEU A 66 -28.43 -12.25 -20.10
C LEU A 66 -29.03 -12.13 -18.70
N ASP A 67 -30.29 -11.69 -18.59
CA ASP A 67 -31.01 -11.57 -17.31
C ASP A 67 -31.02 -12.91 -16.56
N LYS A 68 -31.43 -13.99 -17.24
CA LYS A 68 -31.46 -15.34 -16.69
C LYS A 68 -30.09 -15.78 -16.20
N MET A 69 -29.04 -15.63 -17.00
CA MET A 69 -27.69 -16.10 -16.63
C MET A 69 -27.03 -15.22 -15.57
N GLN A 70 -27.29 -13.91 -15.57
CA GLN A 70 -26.74 -12.98 -14.59
C GLN A 70 -27.42 -13.11 -13.23
N ARG A 71 -28.76 -13.13 -13.14
CA ARG A 71 -29.47 -13.30 -11.86
C ARG A 71 -29.11 -14.61 -11.17
N ASN A 72 -28.96 -15.69 -11.94
CA ASN A 72 -28.50 -16.99 -11.45
C ASN A 72 -26.97 -17.11 -11.27
N MET A 73 -26.21 -16.02 -11.47
CA MET A 73 -24.75 -15.94 -11.32
C MET A 73 -23.97 -16.99 -12.13
N LYS A 74 -24.51 -17.40 -13.28
CA LYS A 74 -23.89 -18.37 -14.21
C LYS A 74 -22.97 -17.70 -15.22
N ALA A 75 -23.30 -16.48 -15.63
CA ALA A 75 -22.42 -15.61 -16.42
C ALA A 75 -22.56 -14.16 -15.96
N LEU A 76 -21.44 -13.50 -15.66
CA LEU A 76 -21.37 -12.12 -15.19
C LEU A 76 -20.53 -11.26 -16.14
N PRO A 77 -20.84 -9.96 -16.30
CA PRO A 77 -19.97 -9.02 -17.00
C PRO A 77 -18.71 -8.69 -16.16
N SER A 78 -17.85 -7.78 -16.66
CA SER A 78 -16.65 -7.36 -15.93
C SER A 78 -16.99 -6.78 -14.54
N GLY A 79 -16.07 -6.90 -13.58
CA GLY A 79 -16.26 -6.31 -12.24
C GLY A 79 -16.44 -4.79 -12.29
N ARG A 80 -15.79 -4.13 -13.27
CA ARG A 80 -16.01 -2.72 -13.54
C ARG A 80 -17.40 -2.44 -14.11
N TRP A 81 -17.91 -3.27 -15.02
CA TRP A 81 -19.27 -3.13 -15.53
C TRP A 81 -20.33 -3.32 -14.42
N LEU A 82 -20.13 -4.27 -13.50
CA LEU A 82 -20.99 -4.40 -12.31
C LEU A 82 -21.06 -3.08 -11.51
N TRP A 83 -19.92 -2.38 -11.37
CA TRP A 83 -19.83 -1.12 -10.63
C TRP A 83 -20.33 0.13 -11.38
N VAL A 84 -20.06 0.30 -12.69
CA VAL A 84 -20.40 1.55 -13.44
C VAL A 84 -21.32 1.36 -14.65
N GLY A 85 -21.56 0.13 -15.12
CA GLY A 85 -22.46 -0.16 -16.23
C GLY A 85 -23.87 0.37 -15.96
N GLY A 86 -24.47 1.05 -16.93
CA GLY A 86 -25.81 1.64 -16.82
C GLY A 86 -25.95 2.83 -15.84
N THR A 87 -24.83 3.43 -15.41
CA THR A 87 -24.81 4.66 -14.59
C THR A 87 -24.69 5.93 -15.45
N GLU A 88 -25.24 7.05 -14.98
CA GLU A 88 -25.10 8.34 -15.67
C GLU A 88 -23.65 8.82 -15.83
N TRP A 89 -22.77 8.43 -14.91
CA TRP A 89 -21.34 8.74 -15.01
C TRP A 89 -20.73 8.13 -16.27
N LEU A 90 -21.15 6.92 -16.63
CA LEU A 90 -20.63 6.20 -17.80
C LEU A 90 -21.27 6.65 -19.12
N ASN A 91 -22.48 7.22 -19.08
CA ASN A 91 -23.14 7.81 -20.25
C ASN A 91 -22.36 8.99 -20.87
N LYS A 92 -21.41 9.56 -20.13
CA LYS A 92 -20.46 10.56 -20.64
C LYS A 92 -19.34 9.83 -21.38
N SER A 93 -19.25 10.01 -22.71
CA SER A 93 -18.25 9.32 -23.55
C SER A 93 -16.81 9.44 -23.04
N LYS A 94 -16.44 10.60 -22.46
CA LYS A 94 -15.12 10.87 -21.87
C LYS A 94 -14.76 9.98 -20.67
N ASN A 95 -15.74 9.31 -20.07
CA ASN A 95 -15.59 8.40 -18.94
C ASN A 95 -15.70 6.92 -19.35
N PHE A 96 -16.07 6.61 -20.60
CA PHE A 96 -16.46 5.25 -21.00
C PHE A 96 -15.28 4.26 -20.93
N SER A 97 -14.03 4.72 -21.10
CA SER A 97 -12.84 3.88 -20.86
C SER A 97 -12.83 3.28 -19.45
N GLY A 98 -13.43 3.97 -18.48
CA GLY A 98 -13.68 3.48 -17.12
C GLY A 98 -14.71 2.35 -17.00
N ALA A 99 -15.30 1.84 -18.09
CA ALA A 99 -16.06 0.58 -18.14
C ALA A 99 -15.16 -0.67 -18.18
N TYR A 100 -13.92 -0.51 -18.65
CA TYR A 100 -12.96 -1.59 -18.82
C TYR A 100 -12.04 -1.66 -17.58
N ASN A 101 -11.59 -2.87 -17.21
CA ASN A 101 -10.73 -3.03 -16.01
C ASN A 101 -9.30 -2.52 -16.26
N CYS A 102 -8.78 -2.76 -17.46
CA CYS A 102 -7.37 -2.59 -17.82
C CYS A 102 -7.20 -2.19 -19.29
N THR A 103 -6.00 -1.68 -19.60
CA THR A 103 -5.56 -1.28 -20.93
C THR A 103 -4.08 -1.64 -21.15
N SER A 104 -3.64 -1.69 -22.41
CA SER A 104 -2.24 -1.73 -22.79
C SER A 104 -1.97 -0.74 -23.93
N THR A 105 -0.94 0.08 -23.80
CA THR A 105 -0.64 1.20 -24.72
C THR A 105 0.79 1.12 -25.26
N ASN A 106 0.95 1.32 -26.57
CA ASN A 106 2.26 1.39 -27.22
C ASN A 106 2.79 2.83 -27.10
N LEU A 107 4.02 2.98 -26.61
CA LEU A 107 4.58 4.29 -26.27
C LEU A 107 5.24 4.97 -27.48
N VAL A 108 4.43 5.59 -28.33
CA VAL A 108 4.86 6.19 -29.62
C VAL A 108 4.86 7.72 -29.66
N ASP A 109 4.14 8.39 -28.76
CA ASP A 109 3.97 9.85 -28.74
C ASP A 109 3.73 10.40 -27.32
N TRP A 110 3.86 11.72 -27.13
CA TRP A 110 3.56 12.36 -25.84
C TRP A 110 2.11 12.18 -25.39
N LYS A 111 1.19 11.99 -26.33
CA LYS A 111 -0.22 11.72 -26.06
C LYS A 111 -0.42 10.37 -25.35
N ALA A 112 0.43 9.37 -25.59
CA ALA A 112 0.40 8.09 -24.88
C ALA A 112 0.61 8.27 -23.36
N PHE A 113 1.53 9.16 -22.96
CA PHE A 113 1.80 9.44 -21.55
C PHE A 113 0.60 10.11 -20.87
N GLY A 114 0.03 11.15 -21.49
CA GLY A 114 -1.19 11.79 -21.00
C GLY A 114 -2.37 10.82 -20.93
N LEU A 115 -2.52 9.95 -21.94
CA LEU A 115 -3.56 8.92 -22.00
C LEU A 115 -3.42 7.87 -20.87
N MET A 116 -2.20 7.46 -20.50
CA MET A 116 -2.00 6.55 -19.37
C MET A 116 -2.32 7.23 -18.02
N MET A 117 -1.99 8.51 -17.86
CA MET A 117 -2.42 9.30 -16.71
C MET A 117 -3.96 9.34 -16.63
N ASP A 118 -4.64 9.63 -17.75
CA ASP A 118 -6.10 9.69 -17.84
C ASP A 118 -6.78 8.37 -17.43
N LEU A 119 -6.25 7.25 -17.92
CA LEU A 119 -6.76 5.92 -17.65
C LEU A 119 -6.55 5.51 -16.18
N ALA A 120 -5.38 5.82 -15.60
CA ALA A 120 -5.12 5.59 -14.19
C ALA A 120 -6.03 6.44 -13.28
N MET A 121 -6.36 7.68 -13.66
CA MET A 121 -7.32 8.53 -12.92
C MET A 121 -8.77 8.01 -12.99
N MET A 122 -9.13 7.21 -14.00
CA MET A 122 -10.39 6.44 -14.04
C MET A 122 -10.28 5.08 -13.29
N GLY A 123 -9.17 4.83 -12.59
CA GLY A 123 -8.89 3.57 -11.91
C GLY A 123 -8.76 2.38 -12.85
N CYS A 124 -8.40 2.59 -14.12
CA CYS A 124 -8.09 1.52 -15.08
C CYS A 124 -6.63 1.09 -14.88
N GLY A 125 -6.36 -0.23 -14.84
CA GLY A 125 -4.99 -0.74 -14.75
C GLY A 125 -4.23 -0.51 -16.06
N THR A 126 -3.11 0.22 -16.00
CA THR A 126 -2.32 0.62 -17.17
C THR A 126 -1.10 -0.26 -17.42
N GLY A 127 -1.13 -1.03 -18.51
CA GLY A 127 0.06 -1.65 -19.11
C GLY A 127 0.67 -0.72 -20.18
N ALA A 128 1.99 -0.78 -20.32
CA ALA A 128 2.74 -0.06 -21.36
C ALA A 128 3.69 -1.01 -22.08
N ILE A 129 3.90 -0.80 -23.38
CA ILE A 129 4.98 -1.45 -24.16
C ILE A 129 6.07 -0.40 -24.41
N ILE A 130 7.26 -0.62 -23.85
CA ILE A 130 8.36 0.35 -23.82
C ILE A 130 9.57 -0.22 -24.58
N GLU A 131 9.35 -0.52 -25.87
CA GLU A 131 10.36 -1.13 -26.73
C GLU A 131 10.95 -0.12 -27.72
N PRO A 132 12.22 -0.31 -28.15
CA PRO A 132 12.91 0.58 -29.09
C PRO A 132 12.10 0.91 -30.34
N GLN A 133 11.36 -0.04 -30.91
CA GLN A 133 10.54 0.19 -32.11
C GLN A 133 9.39 1.19 -31.93
N TYR A 134 8.96 1.45 -30.69
CA TYR A 134 7.96 2.46 -30.34
C TYR A 134 8.60 3.73 -29.78
N ILE A 135 9.50 3.61 -28.80
CA ILE A 135 10.08 4.79 -28.15
C ILE A 135 11.03 5.57 -29.07
N ASN A 136 11.65 4.93 -30.06
CA ASN A 136 12.45 5.63 -31.09
C ASN A 136 11.58 6.42 -32.09
N GLN A 137 10.25 6.42 -31.96
CA GLN A 137 9.35 7.33 -32.69
C GLN A 137 9.19 8.67 -31.96
N LEU A 138 9.53 8.73 -30.66
CA LEU A 138 9.55 9.99 -29.91
C LEU A 138 10.66 10.90 -30.49
N PRO A 139 10.38 12.20 -30.71
CA PRO A 139 11.41 13.12 -31.17
C PRO A 139 12.57 13.21 -30.16
N PRO A 140 13.82 13.41 -30.61
CA PRO A 140 14.93 13.66 -29.70
C PRO A 140 14.64 14.93 -28.89
N ILE A 141 15.00 14.93 -27.60
CA ILE A 141 14.78 16.09 -26.74
C ILE A 141 15.65 17.24 -27.23
N ARG A 142 15.05 18.42 -27.43
CA ARG A 142 15.73 19.60 -28.00
C ARG A 142 15.80 20.73 -26.99
N ASN A 143 14.72 20.93 -26.26
CA ASN A 143 14.54 22.11 -25.44
C ASN A 143 14.87 21.79 -23.99
N ARG A 144 15.78 22.58 -23.42
CA ARG A 144 15.96 22.64 -21.97
C ARG A 144 14.73 23.30 -21.36
N LEU A 145 14.04 22.56 -20.49
CA LEU A 145 12.87 23.06 -19.77
C LEU A 145 13.29 23.57 -18.39
N ASN A 146 13.04 24.85 -18.14
CA ASN A 146 13.23 25.49 -16.85
C ASN A 146 11.84 25.72 -16.24
N VAL A 147 11.40 24.78 -15.40
CA VAL A 147 10.06 24.78 -14.78
C VAL A 147 10.05 25.69 -13.54
N THR A 148 8.94 26.37 -13.30
CA THR A 148 8.67 27.13 -12.07
C THR A 148 7.18 27.02 -11.75
N ILE A 149 6.85 26.46 -10.60
CA ILE A 149 5.46 26.40 -10.13
C ILE A 149 5.03 27.79 -9.64
N THR A 150 3.81 28.19 -9.97
CA THR A 150 3.16 29.42 -9.49
C THR A 150 1.76 29.09 -8.97
N GLY A 151 1.18 29.98 -8.17
CA GLY A 151 -0.12 29.72 -7.53
C GLY A 151 -0.04 28.76 -6.32
N GLU A 152 -1.19 28.48 -5.72
CA GLU A 152 -1.35 27.59 -4.56
C GLU A 152 -2.63 26.76 -4.73
N ILE A 153 -2.60 25.47 -4.37
CA ILE A 153 -3.76 24.59 -4.46
C ILE A 153 -4.93 25.15 -3.64
N GLY A 154 -6.12 25.15 -4.23
CA GLY A 154 -7.35 25.64 -3.61
C GLY A 154 -7.50 27.18 -3.57
N ARG A 155 -6.50 27.93 -4.07
CA ARG A 155 -6.49 29.41 -4.06
C ARG A 155 -7.66 30.03 -4.81
N THR A 156 -8.03 29.48 -5.97
CA THR A 156 -9.19 29.96 -6.73
C THR A 156 -10.49 29.41 -6.10
N PRO A 157 -11.46 30.28 -5.75
CA PRO A 157 -12.76 29.85 -5.22
C PRO A 157 -13.47 28.89 -6.18
N ILE A 158 -14.23 27.92 -5.64
CA ILE A 158 -14.88 26.83 -6.40
C ILE A 158 -15.61 27.33 -7.67
N GLU A 159 -16.35 28.43 -7.58
CA GLU A 159 -17.13 29.03 -8.68
C GLU A 159 -16.28 29.66 -9.80
N GLN A 160 -14.97 29.82 -9.60
CA GLN A 160 -14.05 30.52 -10.50
C GLN A 160 -12.93 29.63 -11.05
N ARG A 161 -12.79 28.39 -10.53
CA ARG A 161 -11.76 27.44 -10.98
C ARG A 161 -11.98 27.07 -12.44
N ARG A 162 -10.94 27.14 -13.27
CA ARG A 162 -10.99 26.57 -14.63
C ARG A 162 -11.18 25.06 -14.55
N GLU A 163 -12.08 24.48 -15.33
CA GLU A 163 -12.18 23.01 -15.45
C GLU A 163 -11.00 22.46 -16.29
N PHE A 164 -10.57 23.18 -17.32
CA PHE A 164 -9.56 22.74 -18.29
C PHE A 164 -8.28 23.55 -18.22
N THR A 165 -7.18 22.93 -18.65
CA THR A 165 -5.87 23.58 -18.67
C THR A 165 -5.73 24.52 -19.87
N GLU A 166 -5.29 25.74 -19.61
CA GLU A 166 -4.97 26.76 -20.61
C GLU A 166 -3.45 26.91 -20.75
N THR A 167 -2.96 27.36 -21.90
CA THR A 167 -1.52 27.52 -22.15
C THR A 167 -1.21 28.73 -23.01
N ASP A 168 -0.47 29.68 -22.45
CA ASP A 168 -0.03 30.92 -23.09
C ASP A 168 1.45 30.86 -23.46
N ILE A 169 1.81 31.20 -24.70
CA ILE A 169 3.19 31.16 -25.21
C ILE A 169 3.61 32.56 -25.67
N GLN A 170 4.71 33.08 -25.11
CA GLN A 170 5.27 34.40 -25.41
C GLN A 170 6.79 34.27 -25.60
N GLY A 171 7.24 34.19 -26.86
CA GLY A 171 8.64 33.85 -27.17
C GLY A 171 8.98 32.47 -26.62
N ASN A 172 10.09 32.37 -25.88
CA ASN A 172 10.51 31.13 -25.19
C ASN A 172 9.95 31.03 -23.75
N THR A 173 8.90 31.78 -23.40
CA THR A 173 8.19 31.65 -22.11
C THR A 173 6.82 31.05 -22.34
N VAL A 174 6.44 30.08 -21.50
CA VAL A 174 5.17 29.37 -21.54
C VAL A 174 4.53 29.40 -20.17
N THR A 175 3.25 29.74 -20.08
CA THR A 175 2.45 29.62 -18.85
C THR A 175 1.39 28.53 -19.04
N ILE A 176 1.32 27.57 -18.11
CA ILE A 176 0.34 26.48 -18.08
C ILE A 176 -0.57 26.72 -16.87
N HIS A 177 -1.82 27.13 -17.09
CA HIS A 177 -2.82 27.24 -16.02
C HIS A 177 -3.54 25.90 -15.85
N VAL A 178 -3.32 25.20 -14.74
CA VAL A 178 -3.76 23.81 -14.52
C VAL A 178 -5.22 23.75 -14.07
N GLY A 179 -6.09 23.16 -14.89
CA GLY A 179 -7.53 23.07 -14.60
C GLY A 179 -7.92 22.00 -13.56
N ASP A 180 -9.02 22.26 -12.83
CA ASP A 180 -9.60 21.43 -11.76
C ASP A 180 -10.38 20.20 -12.26
N SER A 181 -9.84 19.49 -13.26
CA SER A 181 -10.38 18.23 -13.74
C SER A 181 -9.27 17.24 -14.07
N ARG A 182 -9.65 15.97 -14.18
CA ARG A 182 -8.80 14.91 -14.74
C ARG A 182 -8.22 15.34 -16.09
N GLU A 183 -9.06 15.89 -16.97
CA GLU A 183 -8.68 16.37 -18.29
C GLU A 183 -7.70 17.57 -18.21
N GLY A 184 -7.88 18.45 -17.22
CA GLY A 184 -6.94 19.53 -16.92
C GLY A 184 -5.56 19.00 -16.53
N TRP A 185 -5.50 18.10 -15.55
CA TRP A 185 -4.24 17.50 -15.08
C TRP A 185 -3.51 16.78 -16.22
N VAL A 186 -4.22 15.90 -16.93
CA VAL A 186 -3.71 15.16 -18.09
C VAL A 186 -3.14 16.11 -19.14
N LYS A 187 -3.87 17.18 -19.49
CA LYS A 187 -3.38 18.13 -20.50
C LYS A 187 -2.16 18.91 -20.01
N SER A 188 -2.12 19.31 -18.74
CA SER A 188 -0.95 20.02 -18.18
C SER A 188 0.32 19.17 -18.20
N TYR A 189 0.21 17.89 -17.82
CA TYR A 189 1.29 16.92 -17.86
C TYR A 189 1.76 16.69 -19.30
N GLN A 190 0.84 16.37 -20.21
CA GLN A 190 1.17 16.16 -21.62
C GLN A 190 1.83 17.40 -22.24
N THR A 191 1.36 18.61 -21.94
CA THR A 191 1.93 19.84 -22.49
C THR A 191 3.36 20.08 -22.00
N LEU A 192 3.70 19.77 -20.75
CA LEU A 192 5.11 19.82 -20.33
C LEU A 192 6.00 18.91 -21.19
N LEU A 193 5.55 17.68 -21.47
CA LEU A 193 6.32 16.75 -22.31
C LEU A 193 6.46 17.28 -23.75
N GLU A 194 5.37 17.78 -24.34
CA GLU A 194 5.34 18.37 -25.69
C GLU A 194 6.39 19.48 -25.85
N LEU A 195 6.51 20.38 -24.85
CA LEU A 195 7.44 21.51 -24.85
C LEU A 195 8.92 21.09 -24.98
N SER A 196 9.30 19.89 -24.51
CA SER A 196 10.69 19.39 -24.58
C SER A 196 11.20 19.16 -26.03
N THR A 197 10.27 19.09 -26.99
CA THR A 197 10.53 18.74 -28.39
C THR A 197 9.97 19.74 -29.41
N ASP A 198 9.32 20.80 -28.93
CA ASP A 198 8.66 21.82 -29.76
C ASP A 198 9.68 22.67 -30.54
N GLU A 199 9.60 22.62 -31.88
CA GLU A 199 10.56 23.28 -32.76
C GLU A 199 10.45 24.82 -32.80
N ARG A 200 9.42 25.40 -32.19
CA ARG A 200 9.20 26.87 -32.19
C ARG A 200 10.19 27.62 -31.32
N PHE A 201 10.85 26.94 -30.38
CA PHE A 201 11.80 27.52 -29.45
C PHE A 201 13.23 27.45 -29.99
N THR A 202 13.96 28.56 -29.86
CA THR A 202 15.35 28.69 -30.35
C THR A 202 16.40 28.67 -29.23
N ASP A 203 15.96 28.81 -27.98
CA ASP A 203 16.75 28.78 -26.76
C ASP A 203 15.94 28.07 -25.65
N ASP A 204 16.53 27.94 -24.46
CA ASP A 204 15.91 27.50 -23.21
C ASP A 204 14.47 28.00 -23.02
N VAL A 205 13.56 27.07 -22.68
CA VAL A 205 12.14 27.34 -22.48
C VAL A 205 11.84 27.54 -21.00
N GLN A 206 11.28 28.70 -20.65
CA GLN A 206 10.81 29.00 -19.31
C GLN A 206 9.35 28.55 -19.19
N VAL A 207 9.03 27.67 -18.23
CA VAL A 207 7.70 27.05 -18.08
C VAL A 207 7.13 27.39 -16.71
N LEU A 208 6.20 28.34 -16.68
CA LEU A 208 5.44 28.75 -15.50
C LEU A 208 4.21 27.83 -15.36
N VAL A 209 4.06 27.09 -14.27
CA VAL A 209 2.92 26.18 -14.06
C VAL A 209 2.05 26.71 -12.92
N ASP A 210 0.90 27.31 -13.26
CA ASP A 210 -0.04 27.88 -12.29
C ASP A 210 -1.06 26.82 -11.82
N ILE A 211 -0.98 26.42 -10.56
CA ILE A 211 -1.84 25.41 -9.95
C ILE A 211 -3.03 25.99 -9.16
N SER A 212 -3.28 27.30 -9.25
CA SER A 212 -4.26 28.01 -8.40
C SER A 212 -5.68 27.45 -8.45
N ASP A 213 -6.07 26.87 -9.58
CA ASP A 213 -7.43 26.38 -9.82
C ASP A 213 -7.69 24.98 -9.25
N VAL A 214 -6.65 24.18 -8.95
CA VAL A 214 -6.81 22.78 -8.50
C VAL A 214 -7.47 22.71 -7.11
N ARG A 215 -8.50 21.87 -6.94
CA ARG A 215 -9.22 21.66 -5.65
C ARG A 215 -8.32 21.17 -4.52
N GLN A 216 -8.68 21.46 -3.28
CA GLN A 216 -7.90 21.03 -2.11
C GLN A 216 -8.16 19.55 -1.73
N SER A 217 -7.31 19.01 -0.86
CA SER A 217 -7.48 17.65 -0.32
C SER A 217 -8.79 17.52 0.47
N GLY A 218 -9.45 16.36 0.37
CA GLY A 218 -10.72 16.09 1.03
C GLY A 218 -11.99 16.55 0.28
N GLU A 219 -11.88 17.32 -0.81
CA GLU A 219 -13.05 17.66 -1.65
C GLU A 219 -13.58 16.41 -2.41
N THR A 220 -14.89 16.13 -2.32
CA THR A 220 -15.53 14.95 -2.94
C THR A 220 -15.36 14.89 -4.46
N LEU A 221 -15.01 13.71 -4.97
CA LEU A 221 -14.89 13.46 -6.41
C LEU A 221 -16.28 13.33 -7.06
N LYS A 222 -16.50 14.05 -8.17
CA LYS A 222 -17.79 14.09 -8.85
C LYS A 222 -18.03 12.84 -9.71
N GLY A 223 -18.73 11.85 -9.16
CA GLY A 223 -19.28 10.69 -9.86
C GLY A 223 -18.40 9.44 -9.92
N PHE A 224 -17.11 9.58 -9.57
CA PHE A 224 -16.25 8.48 -9.15
C PHE A 224 -16.15 8.56 -7.61
N GLY A 225 -16.30 7.46 -6.88
CA GLY A 225 -16.36 7.50 -5.42
C GLY A 225 -15.03 7.94 -4.77
N GLY A 226 -15.10 8.55 -3.59
CA GLY A 226 -13.94 9.04 -2.83
C GLY A 226 -13.80 10.57 -2.81
N VAL A 227 -12.63 11.04 -2.36
CA VAL A 227 -12.27 12.47 -2.25
C VAL A 227 -10.87 12.71 -2.84
N ALA A 228 -10.57 13.95 -3.23
CA ALA A 228 -9.32 14.34 -3.89
C ALA A 228 -8.13 14.46 -2.91
N ASN A 229 -6.89 14.30 -3.41
CA ASN A 229 -5.66 14.61 -2.69
C ASN A 229 -4.49 15.05 -3.62
N PRO A 230 -4.45 16.31 -4.09
CA PRO A 230 -3.61 16.76 -5.21
C PRO A 230 -2.12 16.97 -4.92
N VAL A 231 -1.63 16.69 -3.72
CA VAL A 231 -0.47 17.40 -3.17
C VAL A 231 0.89 17.00 -3.80
N LYS A 232 0.94 15.86 -4.50
CA LYS A 232 2.11 15.47 -5.34
C LYS A 232 2.15 16.10 -6.74
N LEU A 233 1.05 16.70 -7.21
CA LEU A 233 0.95 17.28 -8.55
C LEU A 233 2.02 18.37 -8.83
N PRO A 234 2.38 19.29 -7.91
CA PRO A 234 3.39 20.31 -8.21
C PRO A 234 4.77 19.72 -8.53
N GLY A 235 5.21 18.71 -7.77
CA GLY A 235 6.51 18.07 -7.98
C GLY A 235 6.59 17.21 -9.25
N LEU A 236 5.45 16.82 -9.84
CA LEU A 236 5.42 16.06 -11.10
C LEU A 236 6.17 16.82 -12.21
N TYR A 237 5.90 18.11 -12.36
CA TYR A 237 6.45 18.89 -13.47
C TYR A 237 7.98 19.04 -13.38
N GLU A 238 8.51 19.21 -12.17
CA GLU A 238 9.95 19.34 -11.93
C GLU A 238 10.69 18.01 -12.16
N ARG A 239 10.14 16.88 -11.67
CA ARG A 239 10.75 15.55 -11.87
C ARG A 239 10.70 15.13 -13.34
N CYS A 240 9.59 15.37 -14.04
CA CYS A 240 9.51 15.16 -15.50
C CYS A 240 10.51 16.02 -16.27
N ALA A 241 10.64 17.31 -15.95
CA ALA A 241 11.63 18.19 -16.60
C ALA A 241 13.08 17.73 -16.32
N SER A 242 13.38 17.23 -15.12
CA SER A 242 14.68 16.65 -14.79
C SER A 242 15.01 15.45 -15.69
N ILE A 243 14.08 14.51 -15.85
CA ILE A 243 14.24 13.33 -16.72
C ILE A 243 14.46 13.76 -18.18
N LEU A 244 13.61 14.66 -18.70
CA LEU A 244 13.71 15.16 -20.08
C LEU A 244 15.04 15.89 -20.33
N ASN A 245 15.47 16.75 -19.40
CA ASN A 245 16.71 17.52 -19.53
C ASN A 245 17.98 16.65 -19.53
N LYS A 246 17.95 15.44 -18.95
CA LYS A 246 19.04 14.45 -19.05
C LYS A 246 19.19 13.84 -20.47
N ALA A 247 18.20 14.05 -21.34
CA ALA A 247 18.16 13.49 -22.69
C ALA A 247 18.31 14.53 -23.83
N ILE A 248 18.64 15.79 -23.53
CA ILE A 248 18.86 16.83 -24.56
C ILE A 248 19.89 16.34 -25.60
N GLY A 249 19.53 16.46 -26.88
CA GLY A 249 20.33 16.02 -28.03
C GLY A 249 20.18 14.53 -28.40
N ARG A 250 19.38 13.75 -27.67
CA ARG A 250 19.11 12.33 -27.93
C ARG A 250 17.64 11.97 -27.70
N GLN A 251 17.28 10.74 -28.02
CA GLN A 251 15.98 10.16 -27.66
C GLN A 251 16.02 9.64 -26.21
N LEU A 252 14.83 9.47 -25.62
CA LEU A 252 14.67 8.85 -24.29
C LEU A 252 15.01 7.36 -24.34
N THR A 253 15.58 6.85 -23.26
CA THR A 253 15.71 5.41 -23.01
C THR A 253 14.38 4.80 -22.57
N SER A 254 14.30 3.47 -22.55
CA SER A 254 13.15 2.75 -22.02
C SER A 254 12.92 3.00 -20.53
N VAL A 255 14.00 3.12 -19.74
CA VAL A 255 13.90 3.45 -18.30
C VAL A 255 13.40 4.88 -18.09
N GLU A 256 13.90 5.86 -18.84
CA GLU A 256 13.40 7.25 -18.77
C GLU A 256 11.93 7.34 -19.19
N CYS A 257 11.53 6.59 -20.22
CA CYS A 257 10.14 6.44 -20.61
C CYS A 257 9.28 5.84 -19.49
N CYS A 258 9.77 4.79 -18.81
CA CYS A 258 9.09 4.16 -17.69
C CYS A 258 8.87 5.15 -16.54
N LEU A 259 9.94 5.84 -16.13
CA LEU A 259 9.92 6.84 -15.06
C LEU A 259 8.89 7.94 -15.32
N LEU A 260 8.78 8.48 -16.54
CA LEU A 260 7.76 9.49 -16.86
C LEU A 260 6.32 8.96 -16.65
N ILE A 261 6.04 7.70 -17.00
CA ILE A 261 4.72 7.08 -16.79
C ILE A 261 4.48 6.88 -15.28
N ASP A 262 5.49 6.38 -14.58
CA ASP A 262 5.41 6.03 -13.18
C ASP A 262 5.31 7.27 -12.28
N GLU A 263 5.96 8.38 -12.64
CA GLU A 263 5.86 9.68 -11.97
C GLU A 263 4.44 10.26 -12.01
N ALA A 264 3.78 10.15 -13.17
CA ALA A 264 2.37 10.47 -13.29
C ALA A 264 1.54 9.54 -12.37
N ALA A 265 1.83 8.24 -12.34
CA ALA A 265 1.15 7.29 -11.45
C ALA A 265 1.39 7.59 -9.96
N VAL A 266 2.59 7.97 -9.52
CA VAL A 266 2.88 8.41 -8.14
C VAL A 266 1.96 9.58 -7.77
N SER A 267 1.81 10.54 -8.68
CA SER A 267 1.01 11.74 -8.49
C SER A 267 -0.51 11.45 -8.46
N ILE A 268 -0.98 10.52 -9.29
CA ILE A 268 -2.40 10.09 -9.32
C ILE A 268 -2.77 9.24 -8.12
N VAL A 269 -1.90 8.32 -7.71
CA VAL A 269 -2.19 7.45 -6.56
C VAL A 269 -1.96 8.21 -5.25
N ALA A 270 -1.16 9.28 -5.21
CA ALA A 270 -1.29 10.30 -4.17
C ALA A 270 -2.67 10.99 -4.23
N GLY A 271 -3.14 11.35 -5.43
CA GLY A 271 -4.51 11.80 -5.75
C GLY A 271 -5.66 10.99 -5.17
N ASN A 272 -5.44 9.68 -4.91
CA ASN A 272 -6.35 8.78 -4.19
C ASN A 272 -5.80 8.53 -2.77
N ILE A 273 -6.27 9.28 -1.77
CA ILE A 273 -5.85 9.27 -0.34
C ILE A 273 -4.82 8.18 0.03
N ARG A 274 -3.54 8.55 -0.02
CA ARG A 274 -2.41 7.70 0.41
C ARG A 274 -2.20 7.74 1.92
N ARG A 275 -1.20 6.97 2.37
CA ARG A 275 -0.75 6.78 3.76
C ARG A 275 0.10 7.98 4.19
N CYS A 276 -0.10 8.59 5.37
CA CYS A 276 0.62 9.82 5.78
C CYS A 276 0.87 9.95 7.31
N LEU A 277 1.81 10.82 7.71
CA LEU A 277 2.24 11.22 9.07
C LEU A 277 1.99 12.73 9.30
N PRO A 278 1.82 13.23 10.54
CA PRO A 278 1.65 14.67 10.80
C PRO A 278 2.95 15.47 10.68
N GLU A 279 2.83 16.75 10.35
CA GLU A 279 3.95 17.69 10.12
C GLU A 279 5.00 17.78 11.22
N ASP A 280 4.59 17.56 12.48
CA ASP A 280 5.43 17.63 13.68
C ASP A 280 5.88 16.25 14.19
N ALA A 281 5.66 15.18 13.41
CA ALA A 281 6.25 13.87 13.67
C ALA A 281 7.78 13.96 13.55
N LEU A 282 8.51 13.53 14.57
CA LEU A 282 9.95 13.67 14.65
C LEU A 282 10.63 12.45 14.03
N VAL A 283 11.11 12.62 12.80
CA VAL A 283 11.89 11.60 12.10
C VAL A 283 13.25 11.46 12.77
N HIS A 284 13.68 10.22 12.95
CA HIS A 284 15.00 9.90 13.45
C HIS A 284 16.02 10.13 12.33
N THR A 285 16.82 11.20 12.42
CA THR A 285 17.86 11.52 11.43
C THR A 285 19.26 11.44 12.02
N TYR A 286 20.27 11.33 11.17
CA TYR A 286 21.68 11.41 11.57
C TYR A 286 21.99 12.75 12.26
N LYS A 287 21.33 13.83 11.83
CA LYS A 287 21.41 15.17 12.46
C LYS A 287 20.70 15.24 13.81
N GLY A 288 19.98 14.19 14.23
CA GLY A 288 19.14 14.15 15.42
C GLY A 288 17.66 14.08 15.07
N LEU A 289 16.79 14.57 15.95
CA LEU A 289 15.35 14.54 15.74
C LEU A 289 14.90 15.74 14.91
N VAL A 290 14.36 15.50 13.72
CA VAL A 290 13.91 16.54 12.79
C VAL A 290 12.42 16.32 12.48
N PRO A 291 11.54 17.33 12.59
CA PRO A 291 10.15 17.20 12.16
C PRO A 291 10.05 16.80 10.69
N ILE A 292 9.11 15.93 10.31
CA ILE A 292 8.98 15.44 8.93
C ILE A 292 8.76 16.56 7.91
N ARG A 293 8.10 17.66 8.31
CA ARG A 293 7.98 18.88 7.49
C ARG A 293 9.31 19.60 7.25
N ASP A 294 10.31 19.40 8.11
CA ASP A 294 11.63 20.03 8.08
C ASP A 294 12.72 19.10 7.52
N VAL A 295 12.49 17.78 7.51
CA VAL A 295 13.32 16.77 6.81
C VAL A 295 13.42 17.09 5.31
N GLN A 296 14.62 16.98 4.73
CA GLN A 296 14.89 17.26 3.33
C GLN A 296 15.32 15.99 2.56
N VAL A 297 15.11 15.98 1.25
CA VAL A 297 15.69 14.95 0.37
C VAL A 297 17.22 15.01 0.49
N GLY A 298 17.83 13.83 0.68
CA GLY A 298 19.26 13.67 0.96
C GLY A 298 19.61 13.62 2.46
N ASP A 299 18.71 13.97 3.38
CA ASP A 299 18.92 13.73 4.81
C ASP A 299 19.00 12.24 5.10
N LEU A 300 19.92 11.86 5.98
CA LEU A 300 20.05 10.48 6.44
C LEU A 300 19.06 10.22 7.57
N VAL A 301 18.03 9.41 7.32
CA VAL A 301 17.05 8.93 8.29
C VAL A 301 17.36 7.52 8.73
N GLN A 302 16.93 7.17 9.93
CA GLN A 302 17.25 5.91 10.57
C GLN A 302 16.22 4.83 10.17
N THR A 303 16.71 3.65 9.84
CA THR A 303 15.92 2.44 9.51
C THR A 303 16.48 1.25 10.30
N PRO A 304 15.78 0.09 10.36
CA PRO A 304 16.26 -1.11 11.08
C PRO A 304 17.55 -1.64 10.48
N LEU A 305 17.76 -1.27 9.23
CA LEU A 305 18.81 -1.71 8.38
C LEU A 305 19.99 -0.74 8.54
N GLY A 306 19.75 0.58 8.64
CA GLY A 306 20.71 1.57 9.16
C GLY A 306 20.37 3.01 8.78
N PHE A 307 21.35 3.90 8.63
CA PHE A 307 21.09 5.26 8.15
C PHE A 307 20.95 5.33 6.63
N ARG A 308 19.87 5.94 6.15
CA ARG A 308 19.42 5.91 4.76
C ARG A 308 18.93 7.24 4.27
N ARG A 309 19.16 7.58 3.00
CA ARG A 309 18.73 8.88 2.48
C ARG A 309 17.21 8.94 2.36
N VAL A 310 16.65 10.09 2.64
CA VAL A 310 15.33 10.45 2.13
C VAL A 310 15.48 10.69 0.64
N VAL A 311 14.72 9.98 -0.18
CA VAL A 311 14.88 9.96 -1.64
C VAL A 311 13.82 10.82 -2.33
N ASP A 312 12.62 10.85 -1.75
CA ASP A 312 11.56 11.80 -2.06
C ASP A 312 10.82 12.15 -0.75
N LYS A 313 10.18 13.32 -0.72
CA LYS A 313 9.31 13.75 0.37
C LYS A 313 7.97 14.14 -0.20
N PHE A 314 6.91 13.64 0.42
CA PHE A 314 5.54 13.91 0.07
C PHE A 314 4.99 14.90 1.07
N ASP A 315 4.61 16.08 0.60
CA ASP A 315 3.53 16.81 1.24
C ASP A 315 2.21 16.14 0.81
N GLN A 316 1.27 15.99 1.74
CA GLN A 316 0.01 15.27 1.57
C GLN A 316 -1.18 16.07 2.11
N GLY A 317 -0.98 17.36 2.44
CA GLY A 317 -2.06 18.27 2.82
C GLY A 317 -2.65 17.98 4.20
N PHE A 318 -3.74 18.67 4.55
CA PHE A 318 -4.45 18.46 5.82
C PHE A 318 -5.27 17.16 5.80
N GLN A 319 -5.07 16.31 6.81
CA GLN A 319 -5.79 15.05 6.98
C GLN A 319 -6.06 14.76 8.47
N ASP A 320 -7.02 13.86 8.74
CA ASP A 320 -7.27 13.36 10.10
C ASP A 320 -6.17 12.37 10.51
N VAL A 321 -5.36 12.80 11.47
CA VAL A 321 -4.26 12.05 12.04
C VAL A 321 -4.66 11.55 13.42
N TYR A 322 -4.52 10.24 13.65
CA TYR A 322 -4.95 9.57 14.87
C TYR A 322 -3.73 9.27 15.75
N GLU A 323 -3.86 9.56 17.04
CA GLU A 323 -2.89 9.14 18.05
C GLU A 323 -3.06 7.66 18.36
N ILE A 324 -1.95 6.93 18.41
CA ILE A 324 -1.89 5.55 18.89
C ILE A 324 -1.53 5.63 20.37
N GLU A 325 -2.46 5.30 21.26
CA GLU A 325 -2.12 5.18 22.68
C GLU A 325 -1.22 3.96 22.87
N THR A 326 -0.28 3.99 23.81
CA THR A 326 0.63 2.86 24.09
C THR A 326 1.02 2.77 25.59
N ASN A 327 1.77 1.73 25.97
CA ASN A 327 2.48 1.64 27.24
C ASN A 327 3.85 2.34 27.26
N ALA A 328 4.19 3.05 26.18
CA ALA A 328 5.33 3.96 26.05
C ALA A 328 4.82 5.40 25.78
N THR A 329 5.21 5.97 24.64
CA THR A 329 4.81 7.27 24.08
C THR A 329 3.64 7.12 23.09
N TYR A 330 3.10 8.23 22.60
CA TYR A 330 1.93 8.21 21.72
C TYR A 330 2.28 8.74 20.31
N PRO A 331 2.66 7.86 19.35
CA PRO A 331 2.89 8.25 17.96
C PRO A 331 1.57 8.57 17.25
N ARG A 332 1.65 9.28 16.12
CA ARG A 332 0.49 9.77 15.36
C ARG A 332 0.69 9.55 13.85
N ALA A 333 -0.32 9.05 13.14
CA ALA A 333 -0.39 9.07 11.66
C ALA A 333 -1.84 8.87 11.15
N THR A 334 -2.07 8.88 9.83
CA THR A 334 -3.39 8.65 9.24
C THR A 334 -3.83 7.18 9.36
N LEU A 335 -5.14 6.94 9.38
CA LEU A 335 -5.73 5.61 9.57
C LEU A 335 -5.23 4.51 8.60
N ASN A 336 -4.96 4.86 7.35
CA ASN A 336 -4.47 3.93 6.32
C ASN A 336 -2.94 3.71 6.36
N HIS A 337 -2.20 4.53 7.12
CA HIS A 337 -0.75 4.48 7.25
C HIS A 337 -0.30 3.25 8.04
N ARG A 338 0.78 2.60 7.61
CA ARG A 338 1.24 1.31 8.17
C ARG A 338 2.28 1.55 9.26
N GLN A 339 2.19 0.85 10.38
CA GLN A 339 3.22 0.77 11.42
C GLN A 339 3.78 -0.67 11.51
N ALA A 340 5.04 -0.80 11.88
CA ALA A 340 5.71 -2.07 12.11
C ALA A 340 5.37 -2.65 13.48
N VAL A 341 5.07 -3.94 13.52
CA VAL A 341 4.75 -4.65 14.75
C VAL A 341 5.46 -5.98 14.82
N LEU A 342 5.98 -6.34 16.00
CA LEU A 342 6.66 -7.61 16.24
C LEU A 342 5.77 -8.78 15.85
N ALA A 343 6.23 -9.59 14.89
CA ALA A 343 5.54 -10.78 14.40
C ALA A 343 5.86 -12.01 15.27
N ASP A 344 7.15 -12.24 15.52
CA ASP A 344 7.71 -13.41 16.20
C ASP A 344 8.81 -13.04 17.22
N ALA A 345 9.40 -14.02 17.90
CA ALA A 345 10.36 -13.76 18.97
C ALA A 345 11.74 -13.34 18.45
N LYS A 346 12.05 -13.66 17.19
CA LYS A 346 13.37 -13.47 16.56
C LYS A 346 13.51 -12.11 15.87
N GLY A 347 12.44 -11.30 15.87
CA GLY A 347 12.45 -9.94 15.32
C GLY A 347 11.74 -9.78 13.98
N GLY A 348 11.02 -10.81 13.49
CA GLY A 348 10.22 -10.66 12.28
C GLY A 348 9.17 -9.55 12.41
N VAL A 349 8.90 -8.87 11.31
CA VAL A 349 8.07 -7.65 11.27
C VAL A 349 6.76 -7.89 10.55
N LYS A 350 5.67 -7.34 11.09
CA LYS A 350 4.34 -7.36 10.49
C LYS A 350 3.81 -5.93 10.32
N TRP A 351 3.50 -5.57 9.09
CA TRP A 351 2.95 -4.25 8.73
C TRP A 351 1.44 -4.19 8.93
N LYS A 352 0.99 -3.15 9.63
CA LYS A 352 -0.40 -2.99 10.11
C LYS A 352 -0.84 -1.55 9.95
N SER A 353 -1.97 -1.28 9.32
CA SER A 353 -2.55 0.08 9.25
C SER A 353 -2.87 0.62 10.65
N ILE A 354 -2.87 1.94 10.87
CA ILE A 354 -3.27 2.51 12.17
C ILE A 354 -4.74 2.19 12.50
N ALA A 355 -5.63 2.23 11.51
CA ALA A 355 -7.00 1.71 11.62
C ALA A 355 -7.09 0.18 11.74
N SER A 356 -5.97 -0.50 11.94
CA SER A 356 -5.92 -1.94 12.19
C SER A 356 -5.03 -2.32 13.38
N LEU A 357 -4.46 -1.36 14.12
CA LEU A 357 -3.72 -1.60 15.37
C LEU A 357 -4.66 -1.80 16.57
N GLU A 358 -4.39 -2.80 17.42
CA GLU A 358 -5.07 -3.00 18.71
C GLU A 358 -4.16 -2.75 19.90
N GLU A 359 -4.77 -2.49 21.07
CA GLU A 359 -4.12 -2.50 22.38
C GLU A 359 -3.38 -3.80 22.64
N GLY A 360 -2.11 -3.80 22.26
CA GLY A 360 -1.34 -5.01 22.32
C GLY A 360 -0.29 -5.26 21.32
N ASP A 361 -0.54 -4.74 20.13
CA ASP A 361 0.45 -4.69 19.10
C ASP A 361 1.75 -4.14 19.67
N ARG A 362 2.81 -4.93 19.50
CA ARG A 362 4.16 -4.55 19.88
C ARG A 362 4.73 -3.71 18.76
N LEU A 363 4.41 -2.41 18.74
CA LEU A 363 5.09 -1.50 17.83
C LEU A 363 6.59 -1.63 18.05
N LEU A 364 7.34 -1.70 16.95
CA LEU A 364 8.80 -1.75 17.03
C LEU A 364 9.31 -0.33 17.25
N HIS A 365 9.78 -0.08 18.47
CA HIS A 365 10.38 1.19 18.85
C HIS A 365 11.90 1.08 18.87
N ASN A 366 12.56 2.05 18.26
CA ASN A 366 14.01 2.12 18.09
C ASN A 366 14.82 1.83 19.37
N THR A 367 15.86 1.01 19.23
CA THR A 367 16.86 0.65 20.24
C THR A 367 18.22 1.35 20.09
N GLN A 368 18.50 1.98 18.96
CA GLN A 368 19.82 2.52 18.63
C GLN A 368 19.94 3.98 19.10
N ILE A 369 21.16 4.46 19.33
CA ILE A 369 21.43 5.85 19.74
C ILE A 369 21.61 6.71 18.49
N LEU A 370 20.80 7.75 18.34
CA LEU A 370 20.97 8.78 17.33
C LEU A 370 22.21 9.65 17.65
N PRO A 371 23.12 9.91 16.69
CA PRO A 371 24.30 10.73 16.92
C PRO A 371 23.95 12.18 17.29
N GLY A 372 23.12 12.84 16.49
CA GLY A 372 22.93 14.29 16.58
C GLY A 372 24.12 15.07 16.02
N THR A 373 24.01 16.39 16.05
CA THR A 373 25.03 17.33 15.57
C THR A 373 25.46 18.30 16.68
N VAL A 374 26.55 19.02 16.46
CA VAL A 374 26.93 20.15 17.33
C VAL A 374 26.02 21.33 16.99
N THR A 375 25.20 21.71 17.95
CA THR A 375 24.23 22.80 17.85
C THR A 375 24.62 23.96 18.75
N HIS A 376 24.12 25.16 18.47
CA HIS A 376 24.46 26.38 19.20
C HIS A 376 23.21 27.08 19.74
N LEU A 377 23.40 27.85 20.81
CA LEU A 377 22.36 28.75 21.31
C LEU A 377 22.08 29.88 20.29
N PRO A 378 20.81 30.34 20.14
CA PRO A 378 20.46 31.48 19.31
C PRO A 378 21.25 32.75 19.67
N ALA A 379 21.54 33.61 18.69
CA ALA A 379 22.25 34.87 18.90
C ALA A 379 21.53 35.82 19.89
N ASP A 380 22.30 36.63 20.60
CA ASP A 380 21.72 37.60 21.54
C ASP A 380 21.06 38.78 20.82
N PHE A 381 19.75 38.96 21.03
CA PHE A 381 19.00 40.12 20.55
C PHE A 381 18.86 41.23 21.62
N THR A 382 19.40 41.03 22.83
CA THR A 382 19.20 41.91 24.00
C THR A 382 20.28 42.99 24.16
N GLU A 383 21.29 43.03 23.29
CA GLU A 383 22.46 43.90 23.39
C GLU A 383 22.15 45.41 23.34
N SER A 384 21.07 45.80 22.66
CA SER A 384 20.73 47.20 22.34
C SER A 384 20.09 47.98 23.50
N ARG A 385 20.81 48.17 24.62
CA ARG A 385 20.26 48.84 25.83
C ARG A 385 21.17 49.89 26.51
N PRO A 386 20.59 50.84 27.29
CA PRO A 386 21.33 52.01 27.79
C PRO A 386 22.45 51.67 28.78
N SER A 387 23.61 52.30 28.57
CA SER A 387 24.90 52.11 29.27
C SER A 387 24.90 52.35 30.79
N HIS A 388 23.84 52.92 31.36
CA HIS A 388 23.72 53.22 32.79
C HIS A 388 22.74 52.30 33.55
N SER A 389 22.24 51.22 32.92
CA SER A 389 21.29 50.29 33.52
C SER A 389 21.94 49.37 34.56
N ARG A 390 21.82 49.72 35.85
CA ARG A 390 22.26 48.87 36.99
C ARG A 390 21.53 47.51 37.10
N THR A 391 20.47 47.30 36.31
CA THR A 391 19.65 46.08 36.30
C THR A 391 19.86 45.21 35.05
N ALA A 392 20.62 45.70 34.06
CA ALA A 392 21.08 44.90 32.92
C ALA A 392 22.55 44.52 33.17
N LYS A 393 22.76 43.45 33.95
CA LYS A 393 24.09 42.85 34.12
C LYS A 393 24.68 42.47 32.76
N ALA A 394 26.01 42.34 32.70
CA ALA A 394 26.64 41.66 31.57
C ALA A 394 26.02 40.28 31.41
N PHE A 395 25.75 39.90 30.16
CA PHE A 395 25.14 38.66 29.75
C PHE A 395 25.89 38.25 28.49
N ILE A 396 26.37 37.02 28.50
CA ILE A 396 27.05 36.37 27.38
C ILE A 396 26.18 35.18 27.01
N VAL A 397 25.98 34.93 25.72
CA VAL A 397 25.42 33.65 25.25
C VAL A 397 26.59 32.68 25.14
N PRO A 398 26.68 31.65 26.01
CA PRO A 398 27.74 30.66 25.93
C PRO A 398 27.49 29.67 24.80
N ASP A 399 28.49 28.84 24.51
CA ASP A 399 28.27 27.61 23.76
C ASP A 399 27.25 26.70 24.47
N LEU A 400 26.51 25.93 23.68
CA LEU A 400 25.57 24.94 24.18
C LEU A 400 26.34 23.73 24.75
N THR A 401 26.71 23.83 26.02
CA THR A 401 27.36 22.78 26.81
C THR A 401 26.33 21.89 27.51
N PRO A 402 26.73 20.70 28.01
CA PRO A 402 25.87 19.89 28.87
C PRO A 402 25.32 20.64 30.08
N GLU A 403 26.10 21.52 30.72
CA GLU A 403 25.67 22.38 31.83
C GLU A 403 24.54 23.34 31.42
N VAL A 404 24.63 23.92 30.22
CA VAL A 404 23.63 24.82 29.65
C VAL A 404 22.38 24.06 29.24
N ALA A 405 22.52 22.91 28.57
CA ALA A 405 21.40 22.04 28.20
C ALA A 405 20.64 21.54 29.44
N TRP A 406 21.37 21.16 30.50
CA TRP A 406 20.83 20.83 31.81
C TRP A 406 20.06 21.99 32.44
N LEU A 407 20.59 23.22 32.38
CA LEU A 407 19.90 24.39 32.91
C LEU A 407 18.60 24.68 32.13
N ILE A 408 18.59 24.44 30.82
CA ILE A 408 17.39 24.56 29.97
C ILE A 408 16.34 23.52 30.38
N GLY A 409 16.73 22.24 30.55
CA GLY A 409 15.86 21.19 31.06
C GLY A 409 15.28 21.50 32.44
N LEU A 410 16.11 21.92 33.39
CA LEU A 410 15.69 22.36 34.72
C LEU A 410 14.73 23.55 34.64
N THR A 411 14.92 24.45 33.66
CA THR A 411 14.03 25.59 33.45
C THR A 411 12.68 25.19 32.88
N HIS A 412 12.63 24.18 32.00
CA HIS A 412 11.39 23.64 31.46
C HIS A 412 10.52 22.99 32.54
N GLY A 413 11.10 22.25 33.48
CA GLY A 413 10.41 21.79 34.69
C GLY A 413 10.11 22.93 35.67
N ASP A 414 10.99 23.13 36.65
CA ASP A 414 10.76 24.00 37.83
C ASP A 414 11.14 25.49 37.65
N GLY A 415 11.59 25.89 36.44
CA GLY A 415 11.93 27.28 36.15
C GLY A 415 10.72 28.17 35.81
N TYR A 416 10.75 29.40 36.30
CA TYR A 416 9.82 30.47 35.96
C TYR A 416 10.58 31.68 35.41
N VAL A 417 10.21 32.12 34.21
CA VAL A 417 10.77 33.29 33.54
C VAL A 417 9.81 34.46 33.73
N ALA A 418 10.24 35.47 34.48
CA ALA A 418 9.42 36.63 34.81
C ALA A 418 9.94 37.88 34.10
N LEU A 419 9.06 38.55 33.35
CA LEU A 419 9.27 39.89 32.80
C LEU A 419 8.11 40.79 33.20
N GLY A 420 8.38 42.06 33.52
CA GLY A 420 7.32 43.01 33.79
C GLY A 420 7.81 44.33 34.38
N ARG A 421 6.87 45.08 34.99
CA ARG A 421 7.16 46.29 35.76
C ARG A 421 6.75 46.10 37.21
N ASN A 422 7.54 46.63 38.13
CA ASN A 422 7.21 46.61 39.55
C ASN A 422 6.15 47.66 39.91
N ARG A 423 5.70 47.71 41.18
CA ARG A 423 4.71 48.67 41.68
C ARG A 423 5.08 50.16 41.54
N TYR A 424 6.30 50.47 41.10
CA TYR A 424 6.80 51.82 40.83
C TYR A 424 7.08 52.04 39.33
N GLY A 425 6.54 51.19 38.45
CA GLY A 425 6.68 51.29 37.00
C GLY A 425 8.06 50.93 36.44
N LYS A 426 9.03 50.52 37.27
CA LYS A 426 10.39 50.15 36.80
C LYS A 426 10.40 48.75 36.22
N PRO A 427 11.05 48.51 35.06
CA PRO A 427 11.17 47.18 34.48
C PRO A 427 11.98 46.26 35.41
N TYR A 428 11.59 44.99 35.45
CA TYR A 428 12.36 43.92 36.08
C TYR A 428 12.28 42.66 35.22
N GLY A 429 13.29 41.81 35.36
CA GLY A 429 13.36 40.51 34.73
C GLY A 429 14.18 39.57 35.60
N ARG A 430 13.70 38.34 35.77
CA ARG A 430 14.41 37.29 36.50
C ARG A 430 14.04 35.91 35.96
N VAL A 431 14.97 34.98 36.11
CA VAL A 431 14.69 33.54 36.02
C VAL A 431 14.79 32.97 37.44
N GLU A 432 13.80 32.17 37.83
CA GLU A 432 13.60 31.68 39.20
C GLU A 432 13.34 30.17 39.16
N TRP A 433 14.12 29.38 39.89
CA TRP A 433 13.92 27.93 40.04
C TRP A 433 13.50 27.61 41.46
N SER A 434 12.41 26.87 41.62
CA SER A 434 11.89 26.43 42.93
C SER A 434 12.30 24.99 43.21
N MET A 435 12.53 24.67 44.48
CA MET A 435 13.22 23.43 44.90
C MET A 435 12.67 22.98 46.26
N ASN A 436 12.66 21.67 46.53
CA ASN A 436 12.25 21.15 47.84
C ASN A 436 13.30 21.51 48.92
N GLY A 437 12.90 22.34 49.89
CA GLY A 437 13.76 22.81 50.98
C GLY A 437 13.98 21.80 52.11
N LEU A 438 13.25 20.68 52.14
CA LEU A 438 13.47 19.59 53.11
C LEU A 438 14.67 18.70 52.74
N GLN A 439 15.11 18.72 51.49
CA GLN A 439 16.19 17.87 50.97
C GLN A 439 17.52 18.64 50.90
N SER A 440 17.90 19.31 51.99
CA SER A 440 18.99 20.31 52.06
C SER A 440 20.29 19.96 51.32
N GLU A 441 20.78 18.72 51.38
CA GLU A 441 21.97 18.28 50.65
C GLU A 441 21.78 18.28 49.12
N GLN A 442 20.65 17.77 48.65
CA GLN A 442 20.29 17.76 47.22
C GLN A 442 20.02 19.18 46.73
N THR A 443 19.33 20.00 47.53
CA THR A 443 19.10 21.43 47.26
C THR A 443 20.44 22.13 47.03
N ALA A 444 21.42 21.94 47.92
CA ALA A 444 22.74 22.57 47.81
C ALA A 444 23.50 22.15 46.54
N LYS A 445 23.43 20.86 46.15
CA LYS A 445 24.06 20.38 44.91
C LYS A 445 23.42 20.96 43.65
N ILE A 446 22.09 21.02 43.58
CA ILE A 446 21.39 21.64 42.44
C ILE A 446 21.68 23.15 42.41
N GLN A 447 21.75 23.83 43.57
CA GLN A 447 22.12 25.25 43.67
C GLN A 447 23.54 25.51 43.11
N ALA A 448 24.53 24.73 43.54
CA ALA A 448 25.89 24.83 43.02
C ALA A 448 25.98 24.58 41.49
N LYS A 449 25.13 23.68 40.95
CA LYS A 449 25.06 23.42 39.52
C LYS A 449 24.33 24.52 38.73
N ILE A 450 23.29 25.14 39.30
CA ILE A 450 22.68 26.37 38.77
C ILE A 450 23.73 27.49 38.68
N ASP A 451 24.53 27.70 39.74
CA ASP A 451 25.60 28.70 39.72
C ASP A 451 26.69 28.37 38.69
N SER A 452 27.08 27.10 38.54
CA SER A 452 28.05 26.67 37.53
C SER A 452 27.54 26.94 36.11
N ALA A 453 26.28 26.62 35.82
CA ALA A 453 25.67 26.88 34.52
C ALA A 453 25.48 28.39 34.27
N LEU A 454 25.05 29.17 35.27
CA LEU A 454 24.90 30.62 35.16
C LEU A 454 26.24 31.35 35.02
N ALA A 455 27.33 30.82 35.59
CA ALA A 455 28.67 31.38 35.42
C ALA A 455 29.10 31.41 33.94
N LEU A 456 28.68 30.43 33.13
CA LEU A 456 28.90 30.42 31.67
C LEU A 456 28.18 31.60 30.98
N PHE A 457 27.03 32.03 31.48
CA PHE A 457 26.33 33.24 31.03
C PHE A 457 26.90 34.55 31.63
N GLY A 458 27.93 34.47 32.47
CA GLY A 458 28.50 35.61 33.22
C GLY A 458 27.63 36.06 34.42
N LEU A 459 26.76 35.18 34.92
CA LEU A 459 25.73 35.49 35.91
C LEU A 459 25.83 34.62 37.17
N THR A 460 25.05 34.98 38.18
CA THR A 460 25.00 34.32 39.51
C THR A 460 23.55 34.28 40.00
N ALA A 461 23.18 33.22 40.71
CA ALA A 461 21.90 33.14 41.40
C ALA A 461 21.97 33.80 42.79
N THR A 462 20.81 34.00 43.39
CA THR A 462 20.65 34.25 44.82
C THR A 462 19.78 33.14 45.40
N HIS A 463 20.31 32.42 46.39
CA HIS A 463 19.62 31.31 47.03
C HIS A 463 18.92 31.76 48.33
N SER A 464 17.69 31.29 48.55
CA SER A 464 16.91 31.64 49.73
C SER A 464 15.90 30.55 50.10
N MET A 465 15.48 30.53 51.36
CA MET A 465 14.39 29.68 51.87
C MET A 465 13.14 30.55 52.07
N THR A 466 11.98 30.10 51.57
CA THR A 466 10.72 30.80 51.79
C THR A 466 10.27 30.65 53.24
N LYS A 467 10.11 31.76 53.97
CA LYS A 467 9.79 31.75 55.39
C LYS A 467 8.39 31.17 55.65
N GLY A 468 8.34 30.03 56.35
CA GLY A 468 7.08 29.34 56.68
C GLY A 468 6.66 28.28 55.65
N GLU A 469 7.43 28.09 54.58
CA GLU A 469 7.22 27.04 53.58
C GLU A 469 8.44 26.13 53.48
N ASN A 470 8.23 24.92 52.96
CA ASN A 470 9.28 23.94 52.69
C ASN A 470 9.94 24.15 51.32
N THR A 471 10.09 25.40 50.88
CA THR A 471 10.48 25.79 49.53
C THR A 471 11.82 26.53 49.55
N ALA A 472 12.81 25.99 48.84
CA ALA A 472 14.04 26.71 48.50
C ALA A 472 13.91 27.35 47.11
N LYS A 473 14.54 28.50 46.91
CA LYS A 473 14.48 29.26 45.65
C LYS A 473 15.85 29.75 45.24
N SER A 474 16.14 29.61 43.95
CA SER A 474 17.33 30.15 43.28
C SER A 474 16.88 31.19 42.27
N ILE A 475 17.33 32.44 42.39
CA ILE A 475 16.86 33.55 41.56
C ILE A 475 18.02 34.23 40.84
N CYS A 476 18.05 34.14 39.50
CA CYS A 476 18.91 34.98 38.68
C CYS A 476 18.17 36.27 38.31
N SER A 477 18.50 37.38 38.98
CA SER A 477 17.96 38.70 38.65
C SER A 477 18.77 39.35 37.51
N SER A 478 18.38 39.08 36.27
CA SER A 478 18.93 39.69 35.06
C SER A 478 17.82 39.88 34.02
N ILE A 479 17.62 41.13 33.58
CA ILE A 479 16.60 41.45 32.55
C ILE A 479 16.97 40.81 31.21
N ARG A 480 18.24 40.84 30.80
CA ARG A 480 18.71 40.26 29.53
C ARG A 480 18.53 38.75 29.49
N LEU A 481 18.94 38.03 30.55
CA LEU A 481 18.72 36.59 30.66
C LEU A 481 17.22 36.25 30.59
N ALA A 482 16.38 36.99 31.32
CA ALA A 482 14.94 36.75 31.32
C ALA A 482 14.30 37.05 29.96
N GLU A 483 14.75 38.06 29.23
CA GLU A 483 14.28 38.35 27.85
C GLU A 483 14.73 37.27 26.88
N TYR A 484 15.99 36.84 26.96
CA TYR A 484 16.55 35.77 26.13
C TYR A 484 15.81 34.44 26.36
N PHE A 485 15.66 34.02 27.62
CA PHE A 485 14.91 32.82 27.99
C PHE A 485 13.42 32.94 27.62
N HIS A 486 12.82 34.12 27.74
CA HIS A 486 11.44 34.34 27.30
C HIS A 486 11.30 34.23 25.78
N ARG A 487 12.32 34.56 24.97
CA ARG A 487 12.20 34.39 23.51
C ARG A 487 12.43 32.95 23.06
N TYR A 488 13.41 32.25 23.63
CA TYR A 488 13.91 30.99 23.06
C TYR A 488 13.70 29.73 23.93
N ILE A 489 13.35 29.88 25.21
CA ILE A 489 13.30 28.76 26.17
C ILE A 489 11.88 28.58 26.73
N LYS A 490 11.38 29.50 27.56
CA LYS A 490 10.11 29.34 28.29
C LYS A 490 9.35 30.65 28.44
N GLN A 491 8.09 30.66 28.02
CA GLN A 491 7.16 31.78 28.17
C GLN A 491 6.04 31.45 29.17
N PRO A 492 5.63 32.38 30.04
CA PRO A 492 4.44 32.20 30.86
C PRO A 492 3.18 32.04 30.00
N ASN A 493 2.35 31.04 30.34
CA ASN A 493 1.05 30.76 29.71
C ASN A 493 1.08 30.32 28.23
N ILE A 494 2.24 29.97 27.67
CA ILE A 494 2.37 29.39 26.33
C ILE A 494 2.75 27.90 26.48
N PRO A 495 2.25 26.98 25.63
CA PRO A 495 2.72 25.60 25.61
C PRO A 495 4.23 25.47 25.50
N LEU A 496 4.79 24.50 26.22
CA LEU A 496 6.21 24.18 26.12
C LEU A 496 6.49 23.38 24.85
N GLU A 497 7.62 23.68 24.22
CA GLU A 497 8.20 22.92 23.11
C GLU A 497 9.70 22.76 23.37
N ILE A 498 10.29 21.66 22.88
CA ILE A 498 11.75 21.46 22.94
C ILE A 498 12.38 22.21 21.77
N PRO A 499 13.35 23.11 21.99
CA PRO A 499 14.03 23.82 20.91
C PRO A 499 14.75 22.86 19.95
N SER A 500 14.77 23.18 18.66
CA SER A 500 15.43 22.37 17.63
C SER A 500 16.91 22.11 17.95
N PHE A 501 17.63 23.10 18.48
CA PHE A 501 19.03 22.93 18.92
C PHE A 501 19.22 21.91 20.06
N ILE A 502 18.16 21.51 20.77
CA ILE A 502 18.19 20.36 21.70
C ILE A 502 17.79 19.07 20.97
N LEU A 503 16.77 19.10 20.10
CA LEU A 503 16.30 17.94 19.32
C LEU A 503 17.39 17.38 18.38
N GLU A 504 18.09 18.27 17.69
CA GLU A 504 19.22 18.00 16.78
C GLU A 504 20.56 17.87 17.53
N GLY A 505 20.66 18.36 18.76
CA GLY A 505 21.91 18.37 19.54
C GLY A 505 22.52 16.99 19.74
N SER A 506 23.82 16.93 20.06
CA SER A 506 24.53 15.67 20.30
C SER A 506 23.93 14.83 21.45
N VAL A 507 24.33 13.55 21.52
CA VAL A 507 23.98 12.62 22.61
C VAL A 507 24.07 13.28 23.99
N ASP A 508 25.18 13.94 24.31
CA ASP A 508 25.40 14.59 25.62
C ASP A 508 24.46 15.78 25.86
N ILE A 509 24.11 16.54 24.82
CA ILE A 509 23.18 17.68 24.92
C ILE A 509 21.75 17.18 25.18
N ARG A 510 21.30 16.15 24.46
CA ARG A 510 20.01 15.50 24.69
C ARG A 510 19.96 14.85 26.08
N ALA A 511 21.01 14.14 26.48
CA ALA A 511 21.09 13.48 27.78
C ALA A 511 21.13 14.48 28.94
N ALA A 512 21.90 15.56 28.84
CA ALA A 512 21.98 16.58 29.87
C ALA A 512 20.69 17.40 30.01
N TYR A 513 20.00 17.69 28.90
CA TYR A 513 18.65 18.28 28.92
C TYR A 513 17.66 17.38 29.68
N LEU A 514 17.64 16.07 29.39
CA LEU A 514 16.82 15.10 30.12
C LEU A 514 17.21 15.02 31.61
N ALA A 515 18.50 15.15 31.94
CA ALA A 515 18.96 15.20 33.32
C ALA A 515 18.50 16.47 34.06
N GLY A 516 18.38 17.60 33.34
CA GLY A 516 17.79 18.84 33.86
C GLY A 516 16.32 18.67 34.24
N LEU A 517 15.54 18.00 33.37
CA LEU A 517 14.16 17.62 33.68
C LEU A 517 14.10 16.67 34.88
N MET A 518 14.92 15.61 34.90
CA MET A 518 15.01 14.70 36.06
C MET A 518 15.29 15.47 37.35
N ASP A 519 16.23 16.43 37.35
CA ASP A 519 16.62 17.17 38.54
C ASP A 519 15.56 18.17 39.03
N SER A 520 14.56 18.51 38.19
CA SER A 520 13.40 19.33 38.57
C SER A 520 12.33 18.53 39.35
N ASP A 521 11.20 18.17 38.75
CA ASP A 521 10.12 17.40 39.38
C ASP A 521 10.34 15.88 39.35
N GLY A 522 11.28 15.39 38.54
CA GLY A 522 11.64 13.97 38.42
C GLY A 522 12.10 13.30 39.72
N ALA A 523 12.13 11.97 39.72
CA ALA A 523 12.51 11.17 40.88
C ALA A 523 13.09 9.80 40.50
N VAL A 524 14.41 9.67 40.64
CA VAL A 524 15.21 8.44 40.44
C VAL A 524 14.83 7.28 41.37
N ASN A 525 14.16 7.56 42.49
CA ASN A 525 13.79 6.56 43.51
C ASN A 525 12.34 6.05 43.35
N ASN A 526 11.55 6.61 42.43
CA ASN A 526 10.17 6.18 42.19
C ASN A 526 10.13 4.81 41.48
N ARG A 527 8.96 4.18 41.43
CA ARG A 527 8.73 2.87 40.79
C ARG A 527 7.52 2.93 39.86
N PRO A 528 7.70 3.09 38.53
CA PRO A 528 8.98 3.35 37.84
C PRO A 528 9.57 4.74 38.17
N PRO A 529 10.86 4.97 37.92
CA PRO A 529 11.48 6.30 37.97
C PRO A 529 10.67 7.34 37.19
N HIS A 530 10.44 8.50 37.81
CA HIS A 530 9.70 9.59 37.19
C HIS A 530 10.68 10.57 36.54
N LEU A 531 10.42 10.98 35.30
CA LEU A 531 11.27 11.95 34.59
C LEU A 531 10.69 13.37 34.68
N VAL A 532 9.43 13.56 34.27
CA VAL A 532 8.77 14.87 34.25
C VAL A 532 7.24 14.76 34.20
N THR A 533 6.54 15.71 34.80
CA THR A 533 5.09 15.97 34.66
C THR A 533 4.85 17.31 33.95
N SER A 534 3.92 17.33 32.99
CA SER A 534 3.47 18.58 32.35
C SER A 534 1.97 18.54 32.04
N VAL A 535 1.34 19.70 31.88
CA VAL A 535 -0.02 19.82 31.33
C VAL A 535 -0.02 19.86 29.79
N TYR A 536 1.15 19.98 29.17
CA TYR A 536 1.31 20.08 27.71
C TYR A 536 1.62 18.71 27.11
N ARG A 537 0.66 18.11 26.39
CA ARG A 537 0.79 16.77 25.77
C ARG A 537 1.92 16.72 24.73
N SER A 538 1.99 17.71 23.84
CA SER A 538 3.03 17.78 22.79
C SER A 538 4.45 17.83 23.37
N PHE A 539 4.67 18.63 24.41
CA PHE A 539 5.93 18.66 25.15
C PHE A 539 6.34 17.27 25.64
N ILE A 540 5.42 16.53 26.27
CA ILE A 540 5.69 15.19 26.79
C ILE A 540 5.93 14.17 25.67
N ARG A 541 5.25 14.30 24.51
CA ARG A 541 5.58 13.54 23.29
C ARG A 541 7.03 13.81 22.89
N GLN A 542 7.42 15.08 22.73
CA GLN A 542 8.78 15.47 22.35
C GLN A 542 9.84 14.97 23.35
N VAL A 543 9.63 15.09 24.67
CA VAL A 543 10.57 14.54 25.67
C VAL A 543 10.68 13.01 25.56
N GLY A 544 9.57 12.34 25.24
CA GLY A 544 9.52 10.91 24.93
C GLY A 544 10.36 10.53 23.71
N VAL A 545 10.29 11.29 22.62
CA VAL A 545 11.14 11.05 21.44
C VAL A 545 12.61 11.41 21.72
N VAL A 546 12.90 12.42 22.55
CA VAL A 546 14.29 12.69 23.00
C VAL A 546 14.86 11.52 23.81
N LEU A 547 14.07 10.82 24.63
CA LEU A 547 14.50 9.53 25.21
C LEU A 547 14.71 8.46 24.12
N SER A 548 13.81 8.37 23.13
CA SER A 548 13.91 7.43 22.00
C SER A 548 15.17 7.63 21.16
N SER A 549 15.65 8.87 21.02
CA SER A 549 16.93 9.20 20.37
C SER A 549 18.16 8.64 21.11
N LEU A 550 18.02 8.29 22.39
CA LEU A 550 19.05 7.60 23.17
C LEU A 550 18.77 6.08 23.23
N GLY A 551 17.82 5.58 22.45
CA GLY A 551 17.31 4.21 22.49
C GLY A 551 16.73 3.82 23.86
N ILE A 552 16.06 4.76 24.53
CA ILE A 552 15.31 4.54 25.77
C ILE A 552 13.84 4.82 25.48
N ALA A 553 12.97 3.82 25.51
CA ALA A 553 11.53 4.05 25.41
C ALA A 553 10.96 4.57 26.75
N GLY A 554 10.42 5.79 26.76
CA GLY A 554 9.73 6.38 27.91
C GLY A 554 8.27 5.95 28.00
N ARG A 555 7.65 6.03 29.18
CA ARG A 555 6.23 5.70 29.41
C ARG A 555 5.43 6.90 29.91
N THR A 556 4.45 7.34 29.12
CA THR A 556 3.51 8.41 29.46
C THR A 556 2.30 7.87 30.22
N THR A 557 1.86 8.60 31.24
CA THR A 557 0.65 8.31 32.03
C THR A 557 -0.17 9.58 32.19
N THR A 558 -1.45 9.52 31.83
CA THR A 558 -2.38 10.66 31.87
C THR A 558 -3.15 10.66 33.20
N ILE A 559 -3.06 11.75 33.97
CA ILE A 559 -3.77 11.97 35.22
C ILE A 559 -4.86 13.03 35.00
N ARG A 560 -6.13 12.60 35.04
CA ARG A 560 -7.30 13.49 35.00
C ARG A 560 -7.64 13.94 36.42
N PRO A 561 -7.83 15.25 36.68
CA PRO A 561 -8.17 15.74 38.02
C PRO A 561 -9.65 15.52 38.36
N GLU A 562 -9.95 15.34 39.65
CA GLU A 562 -11.34 15.19 40.16
C GLU A 562 -12.18 16.46 39.97
N LYS A 563 -11.52 17.63 39.96
CA LYS A 563 -12.16 18.93 39.76
C LYS A 563 -12.12 19.32 38.28
N GLN A 564 -13.28 19.60 37.69
CA GLN A 564 -13.42 20.02 36.29
C GLN A 564 -12.65 21.31 35.94
N GLU A 565 -12.34 22.15 36.93
CA GLU A 565 -11.59 23.40 36.77
C GLU A 565 -10.06 23.22 36.67
N TRP A 566 -9.55 21.99 36.81
CA TRP A 566 -8.11 21.68 36.76
C TRP A 566 -7.72 21.04 35.42
N GLN A 567 -6.50 21.31 34.96
CA GLN A 567 -5.96 20.73 33.72
C GLN A 567 -5.48 19.29 33.91
N VAL A 568 -5.61 18.50 32.84
CA VAL A 568 -5.05 17.15 32.73
C VAL A 568 -3.51 17.22 32.81
N LYS A 569 -2.90 16.27 33.53
CA LYS A 569 -1.45 16.14 33.64
C LYS A 569 -0.96 14.90 32.90
N TYR A 570 0.23 14.99 32.31
CA TYR A 570 0.90 13.94 31.57
C TYR A 570 2.25 13.69 32.24
N ASN A 571 2.44 12.49 32.77
CA ASN A 571 3.63 12.07 33.50
C ASN A 571 4.48 11.14 32.64
N LEU A 572 5.71 11.54 32.34
CA LEU A 572 6.69 10.69 31.68
C LEU A 572 7.54 9.97 32.73
N THR A 573 7.75 8.67 32.51
CA THR A 573 8.49 7.77 33.39
C THR A 573 9.49 6.94 32.57
N ILE A 574 10.51 6.40 33.25
CA ILE A 574 11.54 5.56 32.63
C ILE A 574 11.31 4.12 33.12
N PRO A 575 10.60 3.27 32.37
CA PRO A 575 10.16 1.96 32.84
C PRO A 575 11.25 0.87 32.74
N ALA A 576 12.27 1.09 31.92
CA ALA A 576 13.31 0.15 31.50
C ALA A 576 14.66 0.88 31.29
N PHE A 577 15.73 0.16 30.88
CA PHE A 577 17.02 0.69 30.43
C PHE A 577 17.82 1.45 31.49
N LYS A 578 17.81 0.96 32.73
CA LYS A 578 18.52 1.57 33.87
C LYS A 578 20.00 1.82 33.57
N GLU A 579 20.66 0.90 32.87
CA GLU A 579 22.11 0.95 32.61
C GLU A 579 22.43 2.00 31.55
N ARG A 580 21.58 2.12 30.53
CA ARG A 580 21.71 3.17 29.52
C ARG A 580 21.39 4.55 30.08
N TYR A 581 20.41 4.66 30.97
CA TYR A 581 20.19 5.89 31.74
C TYR A 581 21.42 6.23 32.59
N ASN A 582 21.99 5.26 33.32
CA ASN A 582 23.14 5.48 34.18
C ASN A 582 24.42 5.82 33.40
N ALA A 583 24.56 5.32 32.17
CA ALA A 583 25.68 5.63 31.28
C ALA A 583 25.56 7.02 30.63
N LEU A 584 24.36 7.43 30.21
CA LEU A 584 24.17 8.64 29.40
C LEU A 584 23.62 9.84 30.20
N ILE A 585 22.57 9.63 31.01
CA ILE A 585 21.79 10.72 31.62
C ILE A 585 22.23 10.99 33.07
N ALA A 586 22.49 9.94 33.86
CA ALA A 586 22.90 10.07 35.25
C ALA A 586 24.20 10.87 35.47
N PRO A 587 25.24 10.84 34.61
CA PRO A 587 26.43 11.66 34.77
C PRO A 587 26.12 13.17 34.76
N HIS A 588 25.02 13.55 34.11
CA HIS A 588 24.51 14.90 34.07
C HIS A 588 23.40 15.18 35.09
N SER A 589 23.02 14.23 35.98
CA SER A 589 21.97 14.42 36.99
C SER A 589 22.55 14.56 38.40
N VAL A 590 22.04 15.54 39.15
CA VAL A 590 22.32 15.73 40.58
C VAL A 590 21.58 14.70 41.44
N LYS A 591 20.40 14.25 41.00
CA LYS A 591 19.69 13.11 41.62
C LYS A 591 20.40 11.77 41.34
N GLY A 592 21.20 11.71 40.28
CA GLY A 592 22.19 10.67 40.03
C GLY A 592 21.61 9.37 39.46
N GLU A 593 22.30 8.26 39.71
CA GLU A 593 21.97 6.95 39.12
C GLU A 593 20.64 6.37 39.61
N LEU A 594 19.96 5.67 38.69
CA LEU A 594 18.92 4.71 39.03
C LEU A 594 19.58 3.53 39.76
N ARG A 595 19.12 3.25 40.98
CA ARG A 595 19.73 2.22 41.84
C ARG A 595 19.71 0.85 41.16
N GLN A 596 20.84 0.15 41.14
CA GLN A 596 20.96 -1.14 40.46
C GLN A 596 19.95 -2.22 40.91
N GLY A 597 19.55 -2.20 42.18
CA GLY A 597 18.51 -3.07 42.77
C GLY A 597 17.08 -2.53 42.69
N LEU A 598 16.81 -1.47 41.92
CA LEU A 598 15.46 -0.95 41.72
C LEU A 598 14.68 -1.89 40.80
N LYS A 599 13.48 -2.30 41.23
CA LYS A 599 12.60 -3.14 40.41
C LYS A 599 11.97 -2.29 39.29
N MET A 600 12.41 -2.55 38.07
CA MET A 600 11.89 -1.96 36.84
C MET A 600 10.67 -2.75 36.34
N TYR A 601 9.73 -2.07 35.70
CA TYR A 601 8.52 -2.65 35.10
C TYR A 601 8.51 -2.32 33.61
N GLY A 602 9.55 -2.80 32.94
CA GLY A 602 9.92 -2.45 31.58
C GLY A 602 8.97 -2.97 30.51
N PHE A 603 9.47 -3.00 29.29
CA PHE A 603 8.77 -3.59 28.15
C PHE A 603 8.85 -5.11 28.20
N THR A 604 7.91 -5.77 27.55
CA THR A 604 7.81 -7.23 27.56
C THR A 604 7.67 -7.78 26.15
N VAL A 605 8.41 -8.85 25.91
CA VAL A 605 8.23 -9.71 24.75
C VAL A 605 7.06 -10.65 25.08
N PRO A 606 6.04 -10.67 24.22
CA PRO A 606 4.90 -11.57 24.29
C PRO A 606 5.25 -13.01 24.70
N GLY A 607 4.73 -13.44 25.85
CA GLY A 607 4.99 -14.77 26.39
C GLY A 607 4.49 -15.90 25.47
N VAL A 608 3.53 -15.63 24.60
CA VAL A 608 3.01 -16.58 23.59
C VAL A 608 3.96 -16.73 22.41
N ILE A 609 4.43 -15.61 21.85
CA ILE A 609 5.38 -15.59 20.74
C ILE A 609 6.69 -16.31 21.11
N MET A 610 7.14 -16.16 22.36
CA MET A 610 8.27 -16.93 22.91
C MET A 610 8.08 -18.46 22.79
N ARG A 611 6.84 -18.97 22.92
CA ARG A 611 6.54 -20.42 22.79
C ARG A 611 6.52 -20.92 21.36
N GLU A 612 6.24 -20.05 20.41
CA GLU A 612 6.22 -20.39 18.98
C GLU A 612 7.64 -20.51 18.44
N ALA A 613 8.59 -19.76 19.02
CA ALA A 613 10.00 -19.75 18.61
C ALA A 613 10.92 -20.71 19.39
N TYR A 614 10.61 -21.05 20.65
CA TYR A 614 11.48 -21.85 21.52
C TYR A 614 10.73 -22.94 22.28
N THR A 615 11.37 -24.09 22.49
CA THR A 615 10.88 -25.13 23.40
C THR A 615 11.02 -24.71 24.86
N TYR A 616 10.27 -25.39 25.74
CA TYR A 616 10.37 -25.18 27.19
C TYR A 616 11.74 -25.54 27.77
N SER A 617 12.48 -26.44 27.12
CA SER A 617 13.88 -26.76 27.43
C SER A 617 14.81 -25.57 27.13
N GLU A 618 14.75 -25.04 25.90
CA GLU A 618 15.60 -23.92 25.47
C GLU A 618 15.32 -22.67 26.30
N MET A 619 14.05 -22.31 26.53
CA MET A 619 13.71 -21.20 27.43
C MET A 619 14.30 -21.36 28.85
N ARG A 620 14.37 -22.58 29.36
CA ARG A 620 14.93 -22.88 30.69
C ARG A 620 16.44 -22.77 30.71
N GLU A 621 17.10 -23.12 29.60
CA GLU A 621 18.55 -22.95 29.38
C GLU A 621 18.91 -21.46 29.23
N MET A 622 18.06 -20.68 28.54
CA MET A 622 18.07 -19.21 28.47
C MET A 622 17.61 -18.53 29.80
N GLY A 623 17.67 -19.25 30.93
CA GLY A 623 17.41 -18.71 32.26
C GLY A 623 15.95 -18.40 32.63
N PHE A 624 14.97 -18.57 31.73
CA PHE A 624 13.57 -18.26 32.04
C PHE A 624 12.95 -19.27 33.01
N GLN A 625 12.33 -18.75 34.07
CA GLN A 625 11.65 -19.56 35.10
C GLN A 625 10.23 -19.03 35.30
N GLY A 626 9.22 -19.81 34.89
CA GLY A 626 7.81 -19.42 35.06
C GLY A 626 6.82 -20.32 34.35
N SER A 627 5.53 -19.98 34.49
CA SER A 627 4.45 -20.53 33.66
C SER A 627 4.64 -20.09 32.21
N ARG A 628 4.28 -20.96 31.25
CA ARG A 628 4.34 -20.72 29.80
C ARG A 628 3.45 -19.54 29.33
N THR A 629 2.70 -18.89 30.20
CA THR A 629 1.75 -17.80 29.90
C THR A 629 2.26 -16.42 30.31
N VAL A 630 3.47 -16.29 30.85
CA VAL A 630 3.98 -15.02 31.39
C VAL A 630 4.86 -14.31 30.36
N ASP A 631 4.54 -13.04 30.14
CA ASP A 631 5.33 -12.12 29.31
C ASP A 631 6.79 -12.02 29.78
N SER A 632 7.72 -12.18 28.85
CA SER A 632 9.15 -12.15 29.14
C SER A 632 9.63 -10.70 29.19
N ASN A 633 10.39 -10.33 30.22
CA ASN A 633 10.99 -9.00 30.27
C ASN A 633 11.97 -8.82 29.08
N TYR A 634 11.79 -7.74 28.31
CA TYR A 634 12.52 -7.49 27.08
C TYR A 634 14.04 -7.39 27.30
N GLU A 635 14.48 -6.60 28.29
CA GLU A 635 15.91 -6.40 28.58
C GLU A 635 16.61 -7.71 28.94
N ARG A 636 15.92 -8.59 29.68
CA ARG A 636 16.41 -9.93 29.96
C ARG A 636 16.45 -10.80 28.69
N TYR A 637 15.43 -10.72 27.85
CA TYR A 637 15.34 -11.59 26.68
C TYR A 637 16.42 -11.34 25.64
N ILE A 638 16.67 -10.08 25.26
CA ILE A 638 17.74 -9.77 24.30
C ILE A 638 19.12 -10.21 24.82
N ALA A 639 19.35 -10.17 26.14
CA ALA A 639 20.61 -10.56 26.76
C ALA A 639 20.82 -12.08 26.86
N GLU A 640 19.75 -12.87 27.01
CA GLU A 640 19.82 -14.34 27.16
C GLU A 640 19.60 -15.07 25.82
N ALA A 641 19.07 -14.38 24.80
CA ALA A 641 18.79 -14.92 23.47
C ALA A 641 19.80 -14.55 22.37
N ASP A 642 20.68 -13.57 22.64
CA ASP A 642 21.68 -13.05 21.69
C ASP A 642 21.08 -12.62 20.34
N ILE A 643 19.99 -11.84 20.39
CA ILE A 643 19.31 -11.30 19.20
C ILE A 643 19.26 -9.77 19.20
N SER A 644 19.32 -9.19 17.99
CA SER A 644 18.99 -7.78 17.77
C SER A 644 17.48 -7.63 17.56
N LEU A 645 16.78 -7.05 18.53
CA LEU A 645 15.33 -6.88 18.52
C LEU A 645 14.97 -5.49 19.06
N ASP A 646 14.14 -4.76 18.31
CA ASP A 646 13.63 -3.46 18.74
C ASP A 646 12.70 -3.52 19.96
N ILE A 647 12.55 -2.40 20.67
CA ILE A 647 11.77 -2.33 21.91
C ILE A 647 10.30 -2.61 21.59
N PRO A 648 9.70 -3.70 22.12
CA PRO A 648 8.33 -4.07 21.81
C PRO A 648 7.39 -3.22 22.67
N VAL A 649 6.87 -2.14 22.08
CA VAL A 649 5.96 -1.20 22.74
C VAL A 649 4.51 -1.64 22.55
N THR A 650 3.83 -1.94 23.64
CA THR A 650 2.43 -2.34 23.66
C THR A 650 1.52 -1.17 23.31
N VAL A 651 0.80 -1.22 22.19
CA VAL A 651 -0.32 -0.30 21.89
C VAL A 651 -1.39 -0.38 22.99
N LYS A 652 -2.23 0.64 23.12
CA LYS A 652 -3.42 0.73 24.01
C LYS A 652 -4.72 1.10 23.27
N GLY A 653 -4.67 1.11 21.94
CA GLY A 653 -5.76 1.47 21.05
C GLY A 653 -5.51 2.82 20.38
N LEU A 654 -6.56 3.35 19.75
CA LEU A 654 -6.53 4.67 19.13
C LEU A 654 -7.07 5.72 20.11
N GLY A 655 -6.30 6.78 20.28
CA GLY A 655 -6.62 7.93 21.11
C GLY A 655 -7.38 9.02 20.36
N SER A 656 -7.12 10.27 20.73
CA SER A 656 -7.63 11.45 20.02
C SER A 656 -7.09 11.54 18.60
N TYR A 657 -7.85 12.16 17.70
CA TYR A 657 -7.38 12.57 16.38
C TYR A 657 -7.27 14.10 16.31
N ASP A 658 -6.33 14.58 15.51
CA ASP A 658 -6.13 15.98 15.16
C ASP A 658 -6.23 16.12 13.63
N HIS A 659 -6.78 17.23 13.13
CA HIS A 659 -6.77 17.55 11.69
C HIS A 659 -5.58 18.47 11.41
N VAL A 660 -4.50 17.93 10.85
CA VAL A 660 -3.19 18.61 10.73
C VAL A 660 -2.56 18.38 9.37
N HIS A 661 -1.57 19.21 9.01
CA HIS A 661 -0.83 19.02 7.78
C HIS A 661 -0.05 17.71 7.83
N THR A 662 -0.01 16.97 6.72
CA THR A 662 0.57 15.63 6.67
C THR A 662 1.62 15.48 5.58
N TYR A 663 2.56 14.61 5.85
CA TYR A 663 3.69 14.29 5.00
C TYR A 663 3.90 12.77 4.95
N ASP A 664 4.62 12.30 3.94
CA ASP A 664 5.24 10.98 3.90
C ASP A 664 6.68 11.15 3.38
N ILE A 665 7.56 10.17 3.56
CA ILE A 665 8.90 10.21 2.96
C ILE A 665 9.27 8.86 2.35
N GLU A 666 9.79 8.91 1.13
CA GLU A 666 10.40 7.76 0.50
C GLU A 666 11.80 7.62 1.08
N VAL A 667 12.13 6.43 1.57
CA VAL A 667 13.40 6.17 2.23
C VAL A 667 14.12 5.07 1.53
N GLU A 668 15.37 5.38 1.19
CA GLU A 668 16.35 4.48 0.58
C GLU A 668 16.17 3.09 1.26
N GLU A 669 15.74 2.06 0.49
CA GLU A 669 15.74 0.58 0.60
C GLU A 669 15.40 -0.10 1.90
N ALA A 670 14.82 0.69 2.77
CA ALA A 670 13.98 0.22 3.84
C ALA A 670 12.49 0.27 3.46
N HIS A 671 12.05 1.19 2.58
CA HIS A 671 10.62 1.53 2.34
C HIS A 671 9.89 1.81 3.68
N CYS A 672 10.69 2.13 4.71
CA CYS A 672 10.35 2.25 6.10
C CYS A 672 11.43 3.06 6.82
N PHE A 673 11.07 3.74 7.92
CA PHE A 673 11.98 4.59 8.69
C PHE A 673 11.42 4.81 10.09
N TYR A 674 12.27 5.14 11.06
CA TYR A 674 11.82 5.48 12.41
C TYR A 674 11.33 6.93 12.49
N CYS A 675 10.09 7.10 12.96
CA CYS A 675 9.42 8.37 13.17
C CYS A 675 8.66 8.34 14.50
N ASP A 676 8.83 9.38 15.34
CA ASP A 676 8.44 9.39 16.76
C ASP A 676 8.98 8.19 17.58
N GLY A 677 10.01 7.51 17.06
CA GLY A 677 10.57 6.27 17.59
C GLY A 677 10.14 4.97 16.88
N TYR A 678 9.21 4.98 15.92
CA TYR A 678 8.51 3.80 15.36
C TYR A 678 8.52 3.70 13.81
N LEU A 679 8.30 2.51 13.22
CA LEU A 679 8.65 2.16 11.81
C LEU A 679 7.44 1.97 10.79
N THR A 680 7.52 2.20 9.43
CA THR A 680 6.35 2.31 8.41
C THR A 680 6.43 1.67 6.94
N HIS A 681 5.46 1.78 5.95
CA HIS A 681 5.40 1.06 4.59
C HIS A 681 4.41 1.57 3.45
N ASN A 682 4.71 1.36 2.12
CA ASN A 682 4.04 1.81 0.82
C ASN A 682 3.38 0.74 -0.19
N SER A 683 3.32 0.91 -1.57
CA SER A 683 2.54 0.12 -2.66
C SER A 683 2.90 0.31 -4.24
N ALA A 684 2.31 -0.42 -5.26
CA ALA A 684 2.83 -0.72 -6.69
C ALA A 684 1.90 -0.83 -8.03
N GLY A 685 2.39 -1.35 -9.23
CA GLY A 685 1.70 -1.44 -10.61
C GLY A 685 2.24 -2.41 -11.79
N MET A 686 2.29 -2.10 -13.14
CA MET A 686 2.91 -2.96 -14.27
C MET A 686 3.42 -2.35 -15.65
N ARG A 687 4.54 -2.85 -16.29
CA ARG A 687 5.25 -2.41 -17.56
C ARG A 687 5.93 -3.57 -18.37
N GLN A 688 6.20 -3.42 -19.69
CA GLN A 688 6.87 -4.44 -20.56
C GLN A 688 8.07 -3.90 -21.36
N PHE A 689 9.15 -4.69 -21.46
CA PHE A 689 10.41 -4.36 -22.14
C PHE A 689 10.90 -5.52 -23.02
N VAL A 690 11.59 -5.22 -24.12
CA VAL A 690 12.23 -6.23 -24.99
C VAL A 690 13.31 -7.01 -24.22
N ALA A 691 13.43 -8.32 -24.44
CA ALA A 691 14.26 -9.20 -23.61
C ALA A 691 15.76 -8.84 -23.62
N GLU A 692 16.24 -8.27 -24.73
CA GLU A 692 17.60 -7.76 -24.91
C GLU A 692 17.83 -6.36 -24.29
N ASP A 693 16.77 -5.65 -23.86
CA ASP A 693 16.90 -4.39 -23.12
C ASP A 693 17.24 -4.68 -21.66
N GLN A 694 18.53 -4.85 -21.42
CA GLN A 694 19.04 -5.08 -20.07
C GLN A 694 18.90 -3.87 -19.15
N GLN A 695 18.67 -2.64 -19.67
CA GLN A 695 18.36 -1.49 -18.81
C GLN A 695 16.96 -1.62 -18.23
N GLY A 696 15.95 -1.95 -19.04
CA GLY A 696 14.58 -2.22 -18.59
C GLY A 696 14.46 -3.49 -17.73
N ALA A 697 15.11 -4.59 -18.15
CA ALA A 697 15.05 -5.88 -17.47
C ALA A 697 15.78 -5.92 -16.11
N THR A 698 16.76 -5.02 -15.90
CA THR A 698 17.49 -4.86 -14.63
C THR A 698 17.21 -3.53 -13.92
N ALA A 699 16.24 -2.74 -14.40
CA ALA A 699 15.91 -1.44 -13.81
C ALA A 699 15.55 -1.54 -12.33
N LYS A 700 14.99 -2.69 -11.94
CA LYS A 700 14.58 -3.08 -10.59
C LYS A 700 15.60 -3.96 -9.84
N ASP A 701 16.71 -4.35 -10.47
CA ASP A 701 17.65 -5.31 -9.90
C ASP A 701 18.53 -4.60 -8.92
N ASN A 702 18.43 -5.00 -7.65
CA ASN A 702 18.97 -4.21 -6.56
C ASN A 702 18.47 -2.74 -6.62
N LEU A 703 17.21 -2.56 -7.05
CA LEU A 703 16.35 -1.48 -6.52
C LEU A 703 16.31 -1.55 -4.98
N TRP A 704 16.60 -2.76 -4.48
CA TRP A 704 16.95 -3.11 -3.13
C TRP A 704 18.41 -3.68 -3.05
N GLN A 705 19.45 -2.84 -3.20
CA GLN A 705 20.87 -2.99 -2.82
C GLN A 705 21.12 -3.21 -1.29
N GLN A 706 22.39 -3.24 -0.87
CA GLN A 706 22.84 -2.88 0.50
C GLN A 706 24.06 -1.93 0.40
N ASP A 707 24.35 -1.13 1.43
CA ASP A 707 25.64 -0.40 1.50
C ASP A 707 26.76 -1.25 2.11
N ALA A 708 27.95 -0.66 2.24
CA ALA A 708 29.13 -1.34 2.79
C ALA A 708 28.96 -1.75 4.28
N GLU A 709 27.93 -1.21 4.93
CA GLU A 709 27.57 -1.44 6.33
C GLU A 709 26.42 -2.45 6.49
N GLY A 710 25.83 -2.97 5.40
CA GLY A 710 24.74 -3.96 5.42
C GLY A 710 23.34 -3.36 5.63
N ASN A 711 23.24 -2.03 5.63
CA ASN A 711 21.98 -1.30 5.67
C ASN A 711 21.30 -1.40 4.27
N TRP A 712 20.01 -1.08 4.08
CA TRP A 712 19.30 -1.20 2.77
C TRP A 712 18.72 0.18 2.27
N ARG A 713 19.15 0.70 1.06
CA ARG A 713 19.03 2.00 0.29
C ARG A 713 18.52 2.09 -1.26
N ILE A 714 17.30 2.53 -1.58
CA ILE A 714 16.66 2.53 -2.92
C ILE A 714 17.15 3.74 -3.72
N ASP A 715 17.57 3.52 -4.96
CA ASP A 715 18.00 4.58 -5.86
C ASP A 715 16.88 5.64 -6.03
N PRO A 716 17.09 6.90 -5.59
CA PRO A 716 16.11 7.98 -5.73
C PRO A 716 15.63 8.19 -7.16
N GLU A 717 16.51 7.97 -8.14
CA GLU A 717 16.18 8.17 -9.55
C GLU A 717 15.36 7.00 -10.12
N ARG A 718 15.10 5.96 -9.33
CA ARG A 718 14.39 4.73 -9.71
C ARG A 718 13.19 4.38 -8.83
N ASP A 719 12.94 5.08 -7.71
CA ASP A 719 11.84 4.72 -6.80
C ASP A 719 10.50 4.55 -7.53
N ALA A 720 10.18 5.49 -8.42
CA ALA A 720 8.93 5.47 -9.18
C ALA A 720 8.70 4.12 -9.90
N LEU A 721 9.74 3.38 -10.29
CA LEU A 721 9.62 2.05 -10.93
C LEU A 721 8.89 1.02 -10.07
N ARG A 722 8.73 1.22 -8.75
CA ARG A 722 7.85 0.37 -7.93
C ARG A 722 6.37 0.49 -8.31
N MET A 723 5.97 1.55 -9.01
CA MET A 723 4.64 1.71 -9.62
C MET A 723 4.41 0.77 -10.83
N ALA A 724 5.31 -0.20 -11.02
CA ALA A 724 5.34 -1.21 -12.06
C ALA A 724 5.77 -2.58 -11.51
N ASN A 725 5.29 -3.68 -12.07
CA ASN A 725 5.98 -4.97 -12.27
C ASN A 725 6.54 -5.02 -13.69
N HIS A 726 7.68 -5.66 -13.95
CA HIS A 726 8.38 -5.68 -15.25
C HIS A 726 8.33 -7.07 -15.91
N SER A 727 7.88 -7.13 -17.17
CA SER A 727 7.93 -8.35 -18.01
C SER A 727 8.95 -8.24 -19.14
N ARG A 728 9.62 -9.35 -19.47
CA ARG A 728 10.62 -9.47 -20.54
C ARG A 728 10.01 -10.10 -21.80
N VAL A 729 9.98 -9.35 -22.88
CA VAL A 729 9.36 -9.71 -24.17
C VAL A 729 10.41 -10.29 -25.12
N PHE A 730 10.37 -11.60 -25.33
CA PHE A 730 11.28 -12.32 -26.22
C PHE A 730 10.75 -12.36 -27.66
N HIS A 731 11.54 -11.87 -28.61
CA HIS A 731 11.26 -11.97 -30.06
C HIS A 731 12.06 -13.07 -30.77
N HIS A 732 12.89 -13.79 -30.03
CA HIS A 732 13.53 -15.05 -30.41
C HIS A 732 13.15 -16.12 -29.35
N LYS A 733 13.23 -17.42 -29.66
CA LYS A 733 12.95 -18.45 -28.64
C LYS A 733 14.07 -18.42 -27.57
N PRO A 734 13.77 -18.26 -26.27
CA PRO A 734 14.78 -18.11 -25.23
C PRO A 734 15.61 -19.39 -25.08
N THR A 735 16.85 -19.24 -24.62
CA THR A 735 17.70 -20.35 -24.21
C THR A 735 17.19 -21.04 -22.94
N LEU A 736 17.74 -22.22 -22.63
CA LEU A 736 17.41 -22.95 -21.40
C LEU A 736 17.88 -22.16 -20.17
N GLU A 737 19.09 -21.61 -20.24
CA GLU A 737 19.71 -20.78 -19.22
C GLU A 737 18.90 -19.51 -18.94
N GLU A 738 18.45 -18.80 -19.98
CA GLU A 738 17.57 -17.62 -19.80
C GLU A 738 16.23 -17.97 -19.17
N SER A 739 15.69 -19.15 -19.51
CA SER A 739 14.40 -19.62 -19.00
C SER A 739 14.51 -19.99 -17.51
N ILE A 740 15.55 -20.74 -17.12
CA ILE A 740 15.83 -21.06 -15.70
C ILE A 740 16.15 -19.80 -14.91
N ALA A 741 16.99 -18.89 -15.42
CA ALA A 741 17.32 -17.64 -14.74
C ALA A 741 16.10 -16.75 -14.52
N ALA A 742 15.16 -16.67 -15.48
CA ALA A 742 13.92 -15.91 -15.31
C ALA A 742 12.90 -16.59 -14.37
N VAL A 743 12.93 -17.93 -14.22
CA VAL A 743 12.15 -18.61 -13.18
C VAL A 743 12.76 -18.36 -11.80
N GLN A 744 14.08 -18.50 -11.65
CA GLN A 744 14.80 -18.22 -10.41
C GLN A 744 14.59 -16.78 -9.95
N LYS A 745 14.74 -15.81 -10.87
CA LYS A 745 14.50 -14.40 -10.59
C LYS A 745 13.07 -14.14 -10.12
N GLN A 746 12.04 -14.77 -10.71
CA GLN A 746 10.66 -14.61 -10.22
C GLN A 746 10.38 -15.36 -8.90
N TYR A 747 11.03 -16.51 -8.63
CA TYR A 747 10.89 -17.20 -7.34
C TYR A 747 11.35 -16.32 -6.18
N TYR A 748 12.49 -15.64 -6.36
CA TYR A 748 13.01 -14.68 -5.38
C TYR A 748 12.26 -13.34 -5.48
N SER A 749 12.34 -12.65 -6.61
CA SER A 749 11.94 -11.26 -6.76
C SER A 749 10.63 -11.04 -7.52
N GLY A 750 9.76 -12.04 -7.75
CA GLY A 750 8.43 -11.88 -8.37
C GLY A 750 8.36 -11.22 -9.77
N GLU A 751 9.51 -10.94 -10.40
CA GLU A 751 9.70 -9.95 -11.45
C GLU A 751 10.50 -10.52 -12.63
N GLY A 752 10.34 -9.95 -13.82
CA GLY A 752 11.05 -10.41 -15.01
C GLY A 752 10.38 -11.58 -15.72
N ALA A 753 9.03 -11.64 -15.66
CA ALA A 753 8.24 -12.68 -16.31
C ALA A 753 8.58 -12.87 -17.79
N ILE A 754 8.71 -14.14 -18.22
CA ILE A 754 8.97 -14.50 -19.62
C ILE A 754 7.69 -14.26 -20.43
N GLN A 755 7.80 -13.49 -21.52
CA GLN A 755 6.73 -13.29 -22.50
C GLN A 755 7.24 -13.66 -23.90
N TRP A 756 6.73 -14.76 -24.48
CA TRP A 756 7.07 -15.18 -25.84
C TRP A 756 6.20 -14.42 -26.86
N ALA A 757 6.80 -13.42 -27.52
CA ALA A 757 6.08 -12.56 -28.47
C ALA A 757 5.63 -13.32 -29.72
N GLY A 758 6.42 -14.29 -30.20
CA GLY A 758 6.11 -15.06 -31.41
C GLY A 758 4.76 -15.79 -31.31
N GLU A 759 4.51 -16.50 -30.20
CA GLU A 759 3.21 -17.14 -29.97
C GLU A 759 2.08 -16.12 -29.83
N ALA A 760 2.30 -15.01 -29.13
CA ALA A 760 1.28 -13.98 -28.95
C ALA A 760 0.87 -13.36 -30.31
N VAL A 761 1.83 -12.98 -31.15
CA VAL A 761 1.57 -12.46 -32.49
C VAL A 761 0.92 -13.51 -33.38
N ALA A 762 1.40 -14.76 -33.36
CA ALA A 762 0.82 -15.84 -34.16
C ALA A 762 -0.65 -16.06 -33.78
N ARG A 763 -0.95 -16.13 -32.48
CA ARG A 763 -2.29 -16.31 -31.95
C ARG A 763 -3.21 -15.10 -32.20
N ALA A 764 -2.67 -13.89 -32.20
CA ALA A 764 -3.41 -12.68 -32.59
C ALA A 764 -3.71 -12.56 -34.09
N ASN A 765 -3.02 -13.36 -34.92
CA ASN A 765 -3.20 -13.45 -36.38
C ASN A 765 -3.79 -14.80 -36.83
N ILE A 766 -4.55 -15.47 -35.97
CA ILE A 766 -5.21 -16.76 -36.26
C ILE A 766 -6.17 -16.70 -37.48
N ASP A 767 -6.61 -15.50 -37.89
CA ASP A 767 -7.36 -15.27 -39.13
C ASP A 767 -6.53 -15.51 -40.39
N LEU A 768 -5.21 -15.34 -40.30
CA LEU A 768 -4.23 -15.65 -41.35
C LEU A 768 -3.55 -17.01 -41.12
N LEU A 769 -3.34 -17.39 -39.86
CA LEU A 769 -2.63 -18.60 -39.44
C LEU A 769 -3.59 -19.73 -39.03
N ASN A 770 -4.56 -20.01 -39.90
CA ASN A 770 -5.70 -20.88 -39.59
C ASN A 770 -5.40 -22.40 -39.59
N THR A 771 -4.16 -22.82 -39.88
CA THR A 771 -3.70 -24.22 -39.75
C THR A 771 -2.44 -24.32 -38.88
N PRO A 772 -2.17 -25.47 -38.24
CA PRO A 772 -0.94 -25.69 -37.47
C PRO A 772 0.33 -25.49 -38.29
N GLU A 773 0.32 -25.88 -39.56
CA GLU A 773 1.46 -25.76 -40.48
C GLU A 773 1.74 -24.29 -40.80
N LEU A 774 0.70 -23.48 -41.10
CA LEU A 774 0.85 -22.04 -41.30
C LEU A 774 1.36 -21.34 -40.04
N LYS A 775 0.91 -21.79 -38.85
CA LYS A 775 1.42 -21.28 -37.57
C LYS A 775 2.91 -21.60 -37.39
N GLN A 776 3.34 -22.84 -37.65
CA GLN A 776 4.74 -23.25 -37.56
C GLN A 776 5.63 -22.52 -38.57
N ASP A 777 5.20 -22.43 -39.83
CA ASP A 777 5.86 -21.64 -40.89
C ASP A 777 6.02 -20.18 -40.48
N PHE A 778 4.99 -19.59 -39.88
CA PHE A 778 5.02 -18.20 -39.40
C PHE A 778 5.95 -18.03 -38.20
N LEU A 779 5.93 -18.93 -37.21
CA LEU A 779 6.81 -18.86 -36.05
C LEU A 779 8.29 -18.97 -36.45
N HIS A 780 8.61 -19.85 -37.40
CA HIS A 780 9.95 -19.96 -37.98
C HIS A 780 10.35 -18.68 -38.76
N ALA A 781 9.41 -18.07 -39.49
CA ALA A 781 9.64 -16.78 -40.13
C ALA A 781 9.78 -15.63 -39.12
N TYR A 782 9.08 -15.67 -37.99
CA TYR A 782 9.14 -14.67 -36.92
C TYR A 782 10.51 -14.69 -36.23
N GLU A 783 10.99 -15.88 -35.85
CA GLU A 783 12.34 -16.10 -35.31
C GLU A 783 13.44 -15.59 -36.25
N GLN A 784 13.28 -15.77 -37.56
CA GLN A 784 14.18 -15.22 -38.58
C GLN A 784 13.99 -13.71 -38.85
N ARG A 785 13.12 -13.01 -38.12
CA ARG A 785 12.73 -11.60 -38.32
C ARG A 785 12.15 -11.31 -39.72
N LYS A 786 11.52 -12.32 -40.35
CA LYS A 786 10.89 -12.28 -41.68
C LYS A 786 9.36 -12.29 -41.64
N ALA A 787 8.72 -12.30 -40.47
CA ALA A 787 7.26 -12.33 -40.33
C ALA A 787 6.53 -11.25 -41.17
N LYS A 788 7.09 -10.03 -41.27
CA LYS A 788 6.54 -8.96 -42.12
C LYS A 788 6.45 -9.38 -43.60
N ALA A 789 7.57 -9.87 -44.16
CA ALA A 789 7.62 -10.35 -45.54
C ALA A 789 6.74 -11.59 -45.74
N TRP A 790 6.73 -12.53 -44.78
CA TRP A 790 5.92 -13.74 -44.84
C TRP A 790 4.41 -13.44 -44.97
N ILE A 791 3.91 -12.43 -44.22
CA ILE A 791 2.52 -11.97 -44.35
C ILE A 791 2.32 -11.27 -45.70
N GLN A 792 3.19 -10.35 -46.11
CA GLN A 792 3.02 -9.60 -47.36
C GLN A 792 3.01 -10.50 -48.61
N GLU A 793 3.86 -11.54 -48.65
CA GLU A 793 3.93 -12.51 -49.74
C GLU A 793 2.64 -13.33 -49.90
N ARG A 794 1.96 -13.64 -48.79
CA ARG A 794 0.72 -14.44 -48.77
C ARG A 794 -0.55 -13.58 -48.85
N HIS A 795 -0.49 -12.35 -48.34
CA HIS A 795 -1.62 -11.43 -48.21
C HIS A 795 -1.26 -10.03 -48.74
N PRO A 796 -0.95 -9.87 -50.04
CA PRO A 796 -0.41 -8.63 -50.62
C PRO A 796 -1.38 -7.44 -50.60
N ASN A 797 -2.63 -7.64 -50.21
CA ASN A 797 -3.66 -6.61 -50.06
C ASN A 797 -3.68 -5.97 -48.65
N ILE A 798 -2.92 -6.51 -47.69
CA ILE A 798 -2.72 -5.87 -46.38
C ILE A 798 -1.75 -4.71 -46.58
N ASP A 799 -2.13 -3.53 -46.10
CA ASP A 799 -1.27 -2.34 -46.12
C ASP A 799 -0.25 -2.33 -44.97
N ASP A 800 0.78 -1.48 -45.08
CA ASP A 800 1.81 -1.37 -44.04
C ASP A 800 1.25 -1.03 -42.65
N GLN A 801 0.15 -0.28 -42.56
CA GLN A 801 -0.40 0.16 -41.26
C GLN A 801 -1.12 -0.98 -40.54
N GLU A 802 -1.93 -1.78 -41.25
CA GLU A 802 -2.51 -3.01 -40.71
C GLU A 802 -1.40 -4.04 -40.41
N LEU A 803 -0.35 -4.12 -41.23
CA LEU A 803 0.75 -5.05 -41.04
C LEU A 803 1.59 -4.75 -39.79
N GLU A 804 1.99 -3.50 -39.57
CA GLU A 804 2.65 -3.10 -38.30
C GLU A 804 1.72 -3.32 -37.10
N HIS A 805 0.43 -2.99 -37.22
CA HIS A 805 -0.54 -3.25 -36.17
C HIS A 805 -0.65 -4.76 -35.85
N ARG A 806 -0.64 -5.64 -36.87
CA ARG A 806 -0.68 -7.10 -36.74
C ARG A 806 0.54 -7.68 -36.05
N LEU A 807 1.74 -7.17 -36.37
CA LEU A 807 2.99 -7.60 -35.74
C LEU A 807 3.13 -7.06 -34.31
N GLY A 808 2.50 -5.92 -33.99
CA GLY A 808 2.46 -5.34 -32.65
C GLY A 808 1.54 -6.04 -31.64
N ARG A 809 0.76 -7.07 -32.02
CA ARG A 809 -0.29 -7.68 -31.18
C ARG A 809 0.20 -8.65 -30.09
N TYR A 810 1.34 -8.37 -29.47
CA TYR A 810 1.89 -9.16 -28.37
C TYR A 810 1.70 -8.53 -26.99
N GLY A 811 1.32 -7.25 -26.92
CA GLY A 811 1.19 -6.52 -25.66
C GLY A 811 0.13 -7.12 -24.73
N LEU A 812 0.45 -7.16 -23.44
CA LEU A 812 -0.40 -7.63 -22.35
C LEU A 812 -0.98 -6.47 -21.53
N ASN A 813 -2.15 -6.69 -20.94
CA ASN A 813 -2.67 -5.87 -19.84
C ASN A 813 -2.03 -6.30 -18.49
N PRO A 814 -2.17 -5.53 -17.39
CA PRO A 814 -1.50 -5.82 -16.11
C PRO A 814 -1.77 -7.18 -15.45
N CYS A 815 -2.84 -7.89 -15.84
CA CYS A 815 -3.11 -9.24 -15.34
C CYS A 815 -2.66 -10.35 -16.32
N GLY A 816 -2.14 -9.99 -17.51
CA GLY A 816 -1.52 -10.92 -18.45
C GLY A 816 -2.46 -11.76 -19.31
N GLU A 817 -3.78 -11.58 -19.26
CA GLU A 817 -4.76 -12.47 -19.90
C GLU A 817 -5.18 -12.06 -21.33
N ILE A 818 -5.07 -10.77 -21.70
CA ILE A 818 -5.41 -10.28 -23.04
C ILE A 818 -4.15 -9.88 -23.81
N ILE A 819 -3.99 -10.49 -24.99
CA ILE A 819 -3.02 -10.07 -26.03
C ILE A 819 -3.66 -9.11 -27.06
N GLY A 820 -2.94 -8.05 -27.42
CA GLY A 820 -3.31 -7.09 -28.46
C GLY A 820 -2.29 -5.96 -28.64
N ALA A 821 -2.65 -4.92 -29.40
CA ALA A 821 -1.89 -3.67 -29.53
C ALA A 821 -2.82 -2.48 -29.30
N ASN A 822 -2.43 -1.51 -28.47
CA ASN A 822 -3.25 -0.34 -28.12
C ASN A 822 -4.73 -0.70 -27.82
N PHE A 823 -5.02 -1.38 -26.70
CA PHE A 823 -6.34 -1.97 -26.45
C PHE A 823 -6.84 -1.80 -25.01
N HIS A 824 -8.13 -2.08 -24.81
CA HIS A 824 -8.77 -2.26 -23.51
C HIS A 824 -9.24 -3.71 -23.33
N CYS A 825 -9.10 -4.28 -22.14
CA CYS A 825 -9.64 -5.62 -21.87
C CYS A 825 -11.18 -5.57 -21.78
N ASN A 826 -11.86 -6.38 -22.58
CA ASN A 826 -13.32 -6.43 -22.63
C ASN A 826 -13.79 -7.81 -22.15
N LEU A 827 -14.15 -7.91 -20.88
CA LEU A 827 -14.24 -9.19 -20.16
C LEU A 827 -15.65 -9.52 -19.67
N ALA A 828 -16.02 -10.78 -19.78
CA ALA A 828 -17.12 -11.41 -19.03
C ALA A 828 -16.59 -12.71 -18.40
N GLU A 829 -17.35 -13.30 -17.47
CA GLU A 829 -16.92 -14.47 -16.71
C GLU A 829 -18.06 -15.46 -16.51
N VAL A 830 -17.83 -16.71 -16.93
CA VAL A 830 -18.73 -17.84 -16.70
C VAL A 830 -18.34 -18.56 -15.41
N HIS A 831 -19.28 -18.74 -14.51
CA HIS A 831 -19.05 -19.38 -13.21
C HIS A 831 -19.34 -20.88 -13.34
N LEU A 832 -18.33 -21.64 -13.77
CA LEU A 832 -18.46 -23.07 -14.07
C LEU A 832 -18.95 -23.88 -12.87
N ASN A 833 -18.62 -23.47 -11.65
CA ASN A 833 -19.06 -24.13 -10.42
C ASN A 833 -20.58 -24.02 -10.15
N GLN A 834 -21.32 -23.24 -10.95
CA GLN A 834 -22.79 -23.15 -10.92
C GLN A 834 -23.46 -23.92 -12.06
N LEU A 835 -22.69 -24.59 -12.92
CA LEU A 835 -23.17 -25.35 -14.07
C LEU A 835 -23.09 -26.85 -13.80
N ASP A 836 -24.15 -27.57 -14.17
CA ASP A 836 -24.16 -29.03 -14.15
C ASP A 836 -23.30 -29.58 -15.32
N PRO A 837 -22.30 -30.46 -15.08
CA PRO A 837 -21.45 -31.06 -16.11
C PRO A 837 -22.18 -31.84 -17.22
N ASP A 838 -23.35 -32.40 -16.91
CA ASP A 838 -24.19 -33.15 -17.86
C ASP A 838 -25.25 -32.25 -18.53
N ASN A 839 -25.57 -31.08 -17.96
CA ASN A 839 -26.48 -30.10 -18.56
C ASN A 839 -25.79 -29.25 -19.63
N TYR A 840 -25.49 -29.87 -20.76
CA TYR A 840 -24.86 -29.23 -21.91
C TYR A 840 -25.60 -28.00 -22.46
N LYS A 841 -26.93 -27.90 -22.28
CA LYS A 841 -27.70 -26.75 -22.78
C LYS A 841 -27.54 -25.54 -21.89
N GLU A 842 -27.49 -25.74 -20.57
CA GLU A 842 -27.20 -24.66 -19.63
C GLU A 842 -25.77 -24.13 -19.78
N GLN A 843 -24.80 -25.01 -20.03
CA GLN A 843 -23.43 -24.60 -20.37
C GLN A 843 -23.43 -23.74 -21.65
N GLU A 844 -24.15 -24.14 -22.69
CA GLU A 844 -24.31 -23.37 -23.93
C GLU A 844 -24.92 -21.99 -23.68
N GLU A 845 -25.98 -21.91 -22.89
CA GLU A 845 -26.63 -20.65 -22.51
C GLU A 845 -25.71 -19.73 -21.70
N ALA A 846 -24.95 -20.26 -20.73
CA ALA A 846 -24.04 -19.48 -19.91
C ALA A 846 -22.88 -18.89 -20.73
N PHE A 847 -22.24 -19.70 -21.59
CA PHE A 847 -21.18 -19.21 -22.48
C PHE A 847 -21.71 -18.25 -23.56
N LYS A 848 -22.94 -18.45 -24.07
CA LYS A 848 -23.60 -17.48 -24.98
C LYS A 848 -23.93 -16.16 -24.27
N ALA A 849 -24.34 -16.18 -23.00
CA ALA A 849 -24.54 -14.96 -22.22
C ALA A 849 -23.22 -14.21 -21.95
N GLY A 850 -22.15 -14.93 -21.61
CA GLY A 850 -20.80 -14.35 -21.50
C GLY A 850 -20.36 -13.68 -22.80
N ALA A 851 -20.56 -14.35 -23.94
CA ALA A 851 -20.29 -13.83 -25.28
C ALA A 851 -21.09 -12.56 -25.62
N LEU A 852 -22.41 -12.57 -25.39
CA LEU A 852 -23.27 -11.39 -25.63
C LEU A 852 -22.87 -10.19 -24.76
N SER A 853 -22.46 -10.43 -23.51
CA SER A 853 -22.02 -9.38 -22.58
C SER A 853 -20.80 -8.60 -23.12
N VAL A 854 -19.77 -9.31 -23.62
CA VAL A 854 -18.59 -8.66 -24.21
C VAL A 854 -18.86 -8.11 -25.61
N ALA A 855 -19.70 -8.77 -26.39
CA ALA A 855 -20.03 -8.35 -27.74
C ALA A 855 -20.85 -7.04 -27.77
N ALA A 856 -21.73 -6.83 -26.78
CA ALA A 856 -22.44 -5.55 -26.60
C ALA A 856 -21.47 -4.35 -26.52
N LEU A 857 -20.37 -4.48 -25.76
CA LEU A 857 -19.34 -3.45 -25.61
C LEU A 857 -18.53 -3.17 -26.89
N LEU A 858 -18.66 -3.99 -27.95
CA LEU A 858 -18.06 -3.68 -29.25
C LEU A 858 -18.73 -2.49 -29.95
N ASN A 859 -20.00 -2.17 -29.61
CA ASN A 859 -20.70 -0.98 -30.13
C ASN A 859 -20.10 0.35 -29.63
N HIS A 860 -19.32 0.34 -28.55
CA HIS A 860 -18.62 1.52 -28.08
C HIS A 860 -17.58 2.00 -29.10
N LYS A 861 -17.58 3.30 -29.39
CA LYS A 861 -16.55 3.97 -30.19
C LYS A 861 -15.62 4.76 -29.27
N PHE A 862 -14.34 4.43 -29.27
CA PHE A 862 -13.33 5.17 -28.52
C PHE A 862 -13.15 6.58 -29.10
N GLN A 863 -13.02 7.57 -28.22
CA GLN A 863 -12.67 8.94 -28.61
C GLN A 863 -11.19 9.07 -29.00
N GLU A 864 -10.34 8.18 -28.48
CA GLU A 864 -8.92 8.13 -28.79
C GLU A 864 -8.66 7.34 -30.09
N PRO A 865 -8.09 7.97 -31.15
CA PRO A 865 -7.90 7.31 -32.44
C PRO A 865 -7.09 6.01 -32.40
N ARG A 866 -6.04 5.89 -31.57
CA ARG A 866 -5.24 4.64 -31.52
C ARG A 866 -6.05 3.44 -31.06
N TYR A 867 -6.95 3.65 -30.09
CA TYR A 867 -7.86 2.63 -29.57
C TYR A 867 -9.04 2.37 -30.51
N GLN A 868 -9.52 3.39 -31.22
CA GLN A 868 -10.58 3.21 -32.21
C GLN A 868 -10.08 2.43 -33.44
N TYR A 869 -8.89 2.76 -33.95
CA TYR A 869 -8.25 2.04 -35.04
C TYR A 869 -7.95 0.58 -34.67
N SER A 870 -7.40 0.35 -33.46
CA SER A 870 -7.22 -1.01 -32.93
C SER A 870 -8.55 -1.76 -32.82
N ARG A 871 -9.61 -1.15 -32.29
CA ARG A 871 -10.98 -1.72 -32.23
C ARG A 871 -11.56 -2.05 -33.62
N GLU A 872 -11.25 -1.28 -34.64
CA GLU A 872 -11.72 -1.52 -36.02
C GLU A 872 -10.94 -2.65 -36.72
N LEU A 873 -9.64 -2.78 -36.46
CA LEU A 873 -8.81 -3.85 -37.03
C LEU A 873 -8.84 -5.17 -36.26
N ASP A 874 -8.88 -5.12 -34.94
CA ASP A 874 -8.73 -6.24 -34.00
C ASP A 874 -9.66 -6.03 -32.80
N PRO A 875 -11.00 -6.12 -32.98
CA PRO A 875 -11.93 -5.97 -31.88
C PRO A 875 -11.63 -6.99 -30.77
N ILE A 876 -11.43 -6.50 -29.55
CA ILE A 876 -11.09 -7.33 -28.40
C ILE A 876 -12.34 -7.73 -27.64
N VAL A 877 -12.51 -9.03 -27.41
CA VAL A 877 -13.44 -9.62 -26.43
C VAL A 877 -12.78 -10.81 -25.75
N GLY A 878 -13.02 -10.98 -24.45
CA GLY A 878 -12.48 -12.07 -23.66
C GLY A 878 -13.53 -12.66 -22.73
N VAL A 879 -14.21 -13.72 -23.16
CA VAL A 879 -15.01 -14.54 -22.24
C VAL A 879 -14.06 -15.40 -21.42
N SER A 880 -14.01 -15.09 -20.12
CA SER A 880 -13.33 -15.87 -19.08
C SER A 880 -14.27 -16.90 -18.47
N PHE A 881 -13.70 -17.80 -17.70
CA PHE A 881 -14.43 -18.58 -16.70
C PHE A 881 -13.74 -18.52 -15.34
N THR A 882 -14.45 -18.97 -14.31
CA THR A 882 -13.91 -19.26 -12.99
C THR A 882 -14.53 -20.57 -12.48
N GLY A 883 -13.84 -21.31 -11.60
CA GLY A 883 -14.32 -22.57 -11.05
C GLY A 883 -14.04 -23.80 -11.93
N LEU A 884 -13.07 -23.73 -12.85
CA LEU A 884 -12.76 -24.84 -13.77
C LEU A 884 -12.34 -26.10 -13.03
N PHE A 885 -11.45 -25.95 -12.04
CA PHE A 885 -10.96 -27.07 -11.24
C PHE A 885 -12.15 -27.75 -10.55
N ASP A 886 -13.03 -26.97 -9.92
CA ASP A 886 -14.22 -27.47 -9.23
C ASP A 886 -15.16 -28.22 -10.17
N PHE A 887 -15.40 -27.67 -11.36
CA PHE A 887 -16.25 -28.29 -12.38
C PHE A 887 -15.69 -29.63 -12.88
N PHE A 888 -14.38 -29.74 -13.11
CA PHE A 888 -13.76 -31.00 -13.55
C PHE A 888 -13.73 -32.08 -12.47
N VAL A 889 -13.66 -31.73 -11.19
CA VAL A 889 -13.85 -32.71 -10.11
C VAL A 889 -15.27 -33.29 -10.14
N HIS A 890 -16.30 -32.48 -10.41
CA HIS A 890 -17.67 -32.99 -10.57
C HIS A 890 -17.86 -33.78 -11.88
N ALA A 891 -17.21 -33.37 -12.97
CA ALA A 891 -17.34 -34.03 -14.28
C ALA A 891 -16.61 -35.38 -14.38
N PHE A 892 -15.47 -35.54 -13.68
CA PHE A 892 -14.60 -36.71 -13.79
C PHE A 892 -14.44 -37.51 -12.48
N GLY A 893 -14.94 -36.98 -11.36
CA GLY A 893 -14.90 -37.62 -10.06
C GLY A 893 -13.53 -37.61 -9.38
N VAL A 894 -13.43 -38.38 -8.29
CA VAL A 894 -12.25 -38.39 -7.41
C VAL A 894 -11.02 -39.05 -8.05
N ASP A 895 -11.18 -39.89 -9.08
CA ASP A 895 -10.03 -40.50 -9.77
C ASP A 895 -9.23 -39.45 -10.57
N TRP A 896 -9.89 -38.42 -11.11
CA TRP A 896 -9.23 -37.26 -11.70
C TRP A 896 -8.37 -36.50 -10.67
N LEU A 897 -8.85 -36.37 -9.42
CA LEU A 897 -8.07 -35.78 -8.31
C LEU A 897 -6.87 -36.65 -7.92
N ARG A 898 -7.01 -37.98 -7.89
CA ARG A 898 -5.89 -38.92 -7.61
C ARG A 898 -4.82 -38.82 -8.68
N TRP A 899 -5.23 -38.67 -9.94
CA TRP A 899 -4.34 -38.46 -11.07
C TRP A 899 -3.64 -37.08 -10.98
N TRP A 900 -4.34 -36.05 -10.51
CA TRP A 900 -3.76 -34.72 -10.22
C TRP A 900 -2.71 -34.76 -9.10
N GLU A 901 -2.99 -35.46 -7.98
CA GLU A 901 -2.04 -35.65 -6.87
C GLU A 901 -0.74 -36.37 -7.31
N GLN A 902 -0.83 -37.23 -8.33
CA GLN A 902 0.32 -37.93 -8.92
C GLN A 902 1.14 -37.06 -9.90
N GLY A 903 0.79 -35.79 -10.10
CA GLY A 903 1.47 -34.89 -11.03
C GLY A 903 0.94 -34.95 -12.46
N ARG A 904 -0.30 -35.43 -12.68
CA ARG A 904 -0.96 -35.57 -14.00
C ARG A 904 -0.20 -36.42 -15.04
N PRO A 905 0.35 -37.61 -14.68
CA PRO A 905 1.16 -38.43 -15.59
C PRO A 905 0.39 -38.93 -16.82
N GLU A 906 1.07 -39.12 -17.95
CA GLU A 906 0.45 -39.60 -19.21
C GLU A 906 0.23 -41.11 -19.26
N THR A 907 -0.48 -41.64 -18.26
CA THR A 907 -1.00 -43.02 -18.27
C THR A 907 -2.19 -43.14 -19.22
N GLU A 908 -2.61 -44.37 -19.56
CA GLU A 908 -3.79 -44.61 -20.39
C GLU A 908 -5.05 -43.92 -19.83
N GLU A 909 -5.21 -43.96 -18.50
CA GLU A 909 -6.26 -43.25 -17.75
C GLU A 909 -6.08 -41.73 -17.78
N GLY A 910 -4.86 -41.23 -17.55
CA GLY A 910 -4.55 -39.80 -17.66
C GLY A 910 -4.85 -39.22 -19.04
N LEU A 911 -4.60 -39.99 -20.10
CA LEU A 911 -4.97 -39.63 -21.47
C LEU A 911 -6.49 -39.64 -21.71
N ILE A 912 -7.28 -40.42 -20.96
CA ILE A 912 -8.74 -40.31 -20.97
C ILE A 912 -9.17 -38.99 -20.31
N PHE A 913 -8.60 -38.65 -19.15
CA PHE A 913 -8.88 -37.38 -18.47
C PHE A 913 -8.51 -36.16 -19.31
N LYS A 914 -7.28 -36.08 -19.87
CA LYS A 914 -6.88 -34.99 -20.78
C LYS A 914 -7.83 -34.84 -21.97
N ARG A 915 -8.29 -35.95 -22.59
CA ARG A 915 -9.29 -35.92 -23.67
C ARG A 915 -10.66 -35.42 -23.20
N GLY A 916 -11.07 -35.75 -21.97
CA GLY A 916 -12.27 -35.22 -21.32
C GLY A 916 -12.18 -33.70 -21.12
N GLU A 917 -11.10 -33.21 -20.50
CA GLU A 917 -10.83 -31.79 -20.30
C GLU A 917 -10.89 -31.02 -21.63
N GLN A 918 -10.17 -31.52 -22.66
CA GLN A 918 -10.17 -30.97 -24.01
C GLN A 918 -11.59 -30.85 -24.59
N LYS A 919 -12.46 -31.85 -24.40
CA LYS A 919 -13.81 -31.89 -24.97
C LYS A 919 -14.69 -30.75 -24.44
N TYR A 920 -14.64 -30.48 -23.14
CA TYR A 920 -15.36 -29.35 -22.53
C TYR A 920 -14.78 -28.01 -22.99
N LEU A 921 -13.46 -27.83 -22.84
CA LEU A 921 -12.76 -26.60 -23.20
C LEU A 921 -12.98 -26.19 -24.67
N SER A 922 -12.84 -27.14 -25.60
CA SER A 922 -13.04 -26.89 -27.04
C SER A 922 -14.49 -26.50 -27.35
N LYS A 923 -15.46 -27.23 -26.76
CA LYS A 923 -16.90 -26.97 -26.97
C LYS A 923 -17.31 -25.58 -26.46
N TRP A 924 -16.85 -25.18 -25.27
CA TRP A 924 -17.17 -23.85 -24.73
C TRP A 924 -16.55 -22.73 -25.57
N ARG A 925 -15.31 -22.90 -26.04
CA ARG A 925 -14.67 -21.98 -26.98
C ARG A 925 -15.48 -21.86 -28.28
N GLU A 926 -15.93 -22.97 -28.86
CA GLU A 926 -16.76 -22.98 -30.06
C GLU A 926 -18.08 -22.23 -29.86
N ILE A 927 -18.77 -22.45 -28.72
CA ILE A 927 -20.00 -21.72 -28.35
C ILE A 927 -19.75 -20.21 -28.26
N VAL A 928 -18.66 -19.79 -27.58
CA VAL A 928 -18.31 -18.38 -27.46
C VAL A 928 -18.01 -17.77 -28.83
N HIS A 929 -17.19 -18.41 -29.65
CA HIS A 929 -16.87 -17.93 -31.00
C HIS A 929 -18.12 -17.79 -31.87
N GLN A 930 -18.98 -18.82 -31.87
CA GLN A 930 -20.24 -18.79 -32.61
C GLN A 930 -21.13 -17.62 -32.15
N ALA A 931 -21.39 -17.50 -30.85
CA ALA A 931 -22.26 -16.45 -30.30
C ALA A 931 -21.73 -15.03 -30.56
N VAL A 932 -20.43 -14.80 -30.39
CA VAL A 932 -19.80 -13.51 -30.67
C VAL A 932 -19.87 -13.19 -32.18
N TRP A 933 -19.58 -14.16 -33.05
CA TRP A 933 -19.58 -13.94 -34.50
C TRP A 933 -20.99 -13.75 -35.07
N GLU A 934 -21.99 -14.53 -34.64
CA GLU A 934 -23.40 -14.33 -34.96
C GLU A 934 -23.85 -12.90 -34.64
N TYR A 935 -23.52 -12.43 -33.43
CA TYR A 935 -23.81 -11.07 -33.00
C TYR A 935 -23.07 -10.03 -33.85
N CYS A 936 -21.77 -10.22 -34.10
CA CYS A 936 -21.00 -9.29 -34.93
C CYS A 936 -21.55 -9.17 -36.35
N ASP A 937 -21.94 -10.28 -36.98
CA ASP A 937 -22.53 -10.29 -38.31
C ASP A 937 -23.87 -9.52 -38.34
N GLN A 938 -24.75 -9.79 -37.36
CA GLN A 938 -26.04 -9.11 -37.22
C GLN A 938 -25.90 -7.59 -37.08
N HIS A 939 -24.92 -7.15 -36.30
CA HIS A 939 -24.65 -5.73 -36.03
C HIS A 939 -23.66 -5.08 -37.02
N ARG A 940 -23.16 -5.84 -38.00
CA ARG A 940 -22.15 -5.43 -39.01
C ARG A 940 -20.84 -4.92 -38.39
N ILE A 941 -20.42 -5.56 -37.31
CA ILE A 941 -19.14 -5.34 -36.63
C ILE A 941 -18.13 -6.35 -37.16
N LYS A 942 -16.84 -5.98 -37.26
CA LYS A 942 -15.79 -6.93 -37.64
C LYS A 942 -15.75 -8.07 -36.62
N ARG A 943 -15.75 -9.32 -37.08
CA ARG A 943 -15.61 -10.49 -36.20
C ARG A 943 -14.26 -10.41 -35.45
N PRO A 944 -14.22 -10.57 -34.14
CA PRO A 944 -12.97 -10.65 -33.39
C PRO A 944 -12.23 -11.96 -33.69
N ASN A 945 -10.91 -11.87 -33.87
CA ASN A 945 -10.01 -13.00 -34.10
C ASN A 945 -9.94 -13.94 -32.89
N ARG A 946 -10.10 -13.38 -31.69
CA ARG A 946 -9.91 -14.02 -30.39
C ARG A 946 -11.10 -13.64 -29.53
N CYS A 947 -11.69 -14.62 -28.83
CA CYS A 947 -12.91 -14.42 -28.06
C CYS A 947 -12.84 -14.93 -26.61
N THR A 948 -11.79 -15.66 -26.25
CA THR A 948 -11.67 -16.42 -24.99
C THR A 948 -10.33 -16.18 -24.31
N THR A 949 -10.38 -16.06 -22.99
CA THR A 949 -9.23 -15.79 -22.10
C THR A 949 -9.47 -16.48 -20.76
N VAL A 950 -8.53 -16.45 -19.81
CA VAL A 950 -8.85 -16.76 -18.40
C VAL A 950 -8.20 -15.72 -17.49
N GLN A 951 -9.02 -15.02 -16.72
CA GLN A 951 -8.61 -14.07 -15.69
C GLN A 951 -8.58 -14.75 -14.30
N PRO A 952 -7.56 -14.53 -13.44
CA PRO A 952 -7.58 -14.90 -12.02
C PRO A 952 -8.49 -13.96 -11.24
N SER A 953 -9.81 -14.15 -11.36
CA SER A 953 -10.83 -13.24 -10.84
C SER A 953 -11.03 -13.37 -9.32
N GLY A 954 -10.08 -12.85 -8.54
CA GLY A 954 -10.04 -13.04 -7.08
C GLY A 954 -11.22 -12.44 -6.28
N THR A 955 -12.00 -11.53 -6.86
CA THR A 955 -13.18 -10.92 -6.20
C THR A 955 -14.51 -11.46 -6.71
N LYS A 956 -14.75 -11.54 -8.04
CA LYS A 956 -16.04 -12.05 -8.56
C LYS A 956 -16.24 -13.53 -8.28
N SER A 957 -15.18 -14.35 -8.32
CA SER A 957 -15.26 -15.79 -7.99
C SER A 957 -15.88 -16.06 -6.60
N LEU A 958 -15.73 -15.13 -5.66
CA LEU A 958 -16.29 -15.23 -4.31
C LEU A 958 -17.81 -15.07 -4.26
N LEU A 959 -18.43 -14.50 -5.31
CA LEU A 959 -19.89 -14.40 -5.42
C LEU A 959 -20.57 -15.76 -5.61
N THR A 960 -19.84 -16.76 -6.12
CA THR A 960 -20.33 -18.14 -6.26
C THR A 960 -19.49 -19.16 -5.49
N GLY A 961 -18.46 -18.74 -4.74
CA GLY A 961 -17.56 -19.64 -4.02
C GLY A 961 -16.64 -20.48 -4.94
N ALA A 962 -16.38 -20.01 -6.15
CA ALA A 962 -15.54 -20.70 -7.13
C ALA A 962 -14.04 -20.58 -6.84
N SER A 963 -13.26 -21.59 -7.24
CA SER A 963 -11.81 -21.42 -7.48
C SER A 963 -11.56 -20.34 -8.55
N SER A 964 -10.51 -19.54 -8.39
CA SER A 964 -10.28 -18.34 -9.21
C SER A 964 -9.66 -18.66 -10.58
N GLY A 965 -10.43 -18.45 -11.65
CA GLY A 965 -10.02 -18.81 -13.01
C GLY A 965 -9.92 -20.33 -13.18
N TRP A 966 -8.72 -20.81 -13.53
CA TRP A 966 -8.37 -22.23 -13.64
C TRP A 966 -7.72 -22.80 -12.37
N HIS A 967 -7.22 -21.97 -11.46
CA HIS A 967 -6.29 -22.40 -10.40
C HIS A 967 -6.91 -23.45 -9.46
N PRO A 968 -6.13 -24.46 -9.00
CA PRO A 968 -6.57 -25.32 -7.93
C PRO A 968 -6.82 -24.50 -6.64
N PRO A 969 -7.79 -24.89 -5.80
CA PRO A 969 -7.99 -24.26 -4.49
C PRO A 969 -6.79 -24.55 -3.57
N LYS A 970 -6.52 -23.67 -2.60
CA LYS A 970 -5.40 -23.86 -1.64
C LYS A 970 -5.62 -25.03 -0.67
N ALA A 971 -6.89 -25.35 -0.40
CA ALA A 971 -7.33 -26.47 0.43
C ALA A 971 -8.78 -26.83 0.08
N GLN A 972 -9.21 -28.05 0.44
CA GLN A 972 -10.60 -28.47 0.22
C GLN A 972 -11.58 -27.73 1.15
N ARG A 973 -11.15 -27.45 2.38
CA ARG A 973 -11.92 -26.69 3.38
C ARG A 973 -10.97 -25.72 4.05
N PHE A 974 -11.42 -24.49 4.27
CA PHE A 974 -10.60 -23.43 4.84
C PHE A 974 -11.45 -22.37 5.53
N ILE A 975 -10.86 -21.67 6.49
CA ILE A 975 -11.39 -20.38 6.95
C ILE A 975 -10.95 -19.33 5.91
N ARG A 976 -11.92 -18.69 5.26
CA ARG A 976 -11.69 -17.49 4.46
C ARG A 976 -11.84 -16.28 5.36
N ARG A 977 -10.84 -15.41 5.39
CA ARG A 977 -10.89 -14.16 6.15
C ARG A 977 -11.02 -12.95 5.24
N ILE A 978 -12.00 -12.09 5.51
CA ILE A 978 -12.21 -10.84 4.76
C ILE A 978 -12.06 -9.66 5.71
N THR A 979 -11.09 -8.80 5.44
CA THR A 979 -10.83 -7.59 6.22
C THR A 979 -11.85 -6.51 5.92
N PHE A 980 -12.49 -6.03 6.98
CA PHE A 980 -13.29 -4.81 7.03
C PHE A 980 -12.76 -3.91 8.14
N ARG A 981 -13.02 -2.60 8.05
CA ARG A 981 -12.92 -1.73 9.21
C ARG A 981 -13.89 -2.24 10.29
N LYS A 982 -13.52 -2.18 11.56
CA LYS A 982 -14.45 -2.44 12.65
C LYS A 982 -15.67 -1.52 12.55
N ASN A 983 -16.85 -2.05 12.84
CA ASN A 983 -18.14 -1.38 12.67
C ASN A 983 -18.44 -0.94 11.22
N ASP A 984 -17.74 -1.44 10.21
CA ASP A 984 -18.19 -1.34 8.83
C ASP A 984 -19.62 -1.93 8.73
N PRO A 985 -20.60 -1.23 8.12
CA PRO A 985 -21.98 -1.70 8.01
C PRO A 985 -22.11 -3.12 7.43
N VAL A 986 -21.23 -3.51 6.51
CA VAL A 986 -21.21 -4.85 5.90
C VAL A 986 -20.71 -5.90 6.90
N ALA A 987 -19.73 -5.58 7.73
CA ALA A 987 -19.22 -6.48 8.77
C ALA A 987 -20.21 -6.63 9.95
N LEU A 988 -20.94 -5.57 10.30
CA LEU A 988 -22.06 -5.62 11.24
C LEU A 988 -23.19 -6.54 10.74
N ALA A 989 -23.51 -6.47 9.44
CA ALA A 989 -24.44 -7.40 8.80
C ALA A 989 -23.95 -8.86 8.84
N CYS A 990 -22.64 -9.11 8.63
CA CYS A 990 -22.06 -10.46 8.75
C CYS A 990 -22.26 -11.09 10.14
N ILE A 991 -22.16 -10.30 11.20
CA ILE A 991 -22.37 -10.76 12.59
C ILE A 991 -23.83 -11.20 12.80
N GLU A 992 -24.81 -10.40 12.33
CA GLU A 992 -26.22 -10.79 12.41
C GLU A 992 -26.55 -12.02 11.55
N TYR A 993 -25.82 -12.21 10.46
CA TYR A 993 -25.91 -13.39 9.60
C TYR A 993 -25.26 -14.66 10.21
N GLY A 994 -24.63 -14.54 11.38
CA GLY A 994 -24.07 -15.63 12.18
C GLY A 994 -22.57 -15.89 11.96
N TYR A 995 -21.91 -15.16 11.05
CA TYR A 995 -20.47 -15.31 10.84
C TYR A 995 -19.69 -14.89 12.08
N ASN A 996 -18.57 -15.58 12.31
CA ASN A 996 -17.63 -15.15 13.32
C ASN A 996 -16.88 -13.94 12.76
N VAL A 997 -16.61 -12.96 13.61
CA VAL A 997 -15.58 -11.95 13.36
C VAL A 997 -14.45 -12.27 14.33
N ILE A 998 -13.22 -12.17 13.86
CA ILE A 998 -12.07 -12.06 14.75
C ILE A 998 -11.39 -10.71 14.52
N PRO A 999 -10.71 -10.20 15.56
CA PRO A 999 -9.62 -9.26 15.42
C PRO A 999 -8.73 -9.60 14.22
N SER A 1000 -8.35 -8.62 13.41
CA SER A 1000 -7.57 -8.92 12.21
C SER A 1000 -6.16 -9.45 12.48
N GLN A 1001 -5.43 -9.75 11.41
CA GLN A 1001 -4.01 -10.09 11.56
C GLN A 1001 -3.19 -8.89 12.07
N SER A 1002 -3.74 -7.70 11.88
CA SER A 1002 -3.28 -6.39 12.30
C SER A 1002 -3.56 -6.10 13.78
N ASP A 1003 -4.25 -6.99 14.46
CA ASP A 1003 -4.92 -6.69 15.71
C ASP A 1003 -4.40 -7.70 16.81
N LYS A 1004 -3.74 -7.21 17.89
CA LYS A 1004 -3.22 -7.95 19.08
C LYS A 1004 -3.59 -7.36 20.48
N ASP A 1005 -3.58 -8.19 21.52
CA ASP A 1005 -3.79 -7.96 22.98
C ASP A 1005 -2.57 -7.41 23.72
N GLU A 1006 -2.71 -6.83 24.92
CA GLU A 1006 -1.62 -6.13 25.65
C GLU A 1006 -0.34 -6.96 25.91
N ASN A 1007 -0.34 -8.24 25.56
CA ASN A 1007 0.75 -9.20 25.61
C ASN A 1007 1.20 -9.66 24.21
N GLY A 1008 0.88 -8.92 23.14
CA GLY A 1008 1.21 -9.19 21.73
C GLY A 1008 0.66 -10.50 21.18
N ASN A 1009 -0.31 -11.08 21.87
CA ASN A 1009 -1.09 -12.21 21.38
C ASN A 1009 -2.16 -11.64 20.47
N LEU A 1010 -2.50 -12.29 19.37
CA LEU A 1010 -3.65 -11.91 18.56
C LEU A 1010 -4.93 -11.80 19.44
N LEU A 1011 -5.69 -10.69 19.44
CA LEU A 1011 -6.89 -10.60 20.29
C LEU A 1011 -7.89 -11.67 19.90
N ASN A 1012 -8.62 -12.20 20.89
CA ASN A 1012 -9.59 -13.26 20.67
C ASN A 1012 -11.05 -12.79 20.78
N ASP A 1013 -11.28 -11.57 21.30
CA ASP A 1013 -12.61 -10.95 21.33
C ASP A 1013 -12.70 -9.84 20.25
N PRO A 1014 -13.55 -9.99 19.22
CA PRO A 1014 -13.77 -8.97 18.18
C PRO A 1014 -14.50 -7.72 18.70
N PHE A 1015 -15.27 -7.81 19.77
CA PHE A 1015 -16.03 -6.69 20.33
C PHE A 1015 -15.22 -5.86 21.31
N ASP A 1016 -14.02 -6.33 21.66
CA ASP A 1016 -13.03 -5.60 22.42
C ASP A 1016 -12.83 -4.20 21.80
N THR A 1017 -12.87 -3.15 22.63
CA THR A 1017 -12.72 -1.74 22.21
C THR A 1017 -11.48 -1.50 21.36
N ARG A 1018 -10.46 -2.31 21.60
CA ARG A 1018 -9.11 -2.22 21.08
C ARG A 1018 -9.06 -2.59 19.60
N CYS A 1019 -9.92 -3.52 19.18
CA CYS A 1019 -10.14 -3.91 17.79
C CYS A 1019 -10.39 -2.72 16.86
N THR A 1020 -9.81 -2.76 15.67
CA THR A 1020 -9.94 -1.69 14.65
C THR A 1020 -10.17 -2.23 13.24
N GLU A 1021 -9.70 -3.43 12.90
CA GLU A 1021 -10.18 -4.22 11.74
C GLU A 1021 -10.87 -5.51 12.19
N TRP A 1022 -12.01 -5.83 11.56
CA TRP A 1022 -12.63 -7.15 11.67
C TRP A 1022 -12.24 -8.02 10.46
N LEU A 1023 -11.58 -9.14 10.73
CA LEU A 1023 -11.60 -10.27 9.82
C LEU A 1023 -12.89 -11.05 10.05
N VAL A 1024 -13.84 -10.89 9.14
CA VAL A 1024 -14.99 -11.80 9.07
C VAL A 1024 -14.45 -13.18 8.69
N GLU A 1025 -14.58 -14.15 9.60
CA GLU A 1025 -14.22 -15.54 9.37
C GLU A 1025 -15.40 -16.30 8.80
N ILE A 1026 -15.18 -16.81 7.60
CA ILE A 1026 -16.19 -17.52 6.83
C ILE A 1026 -15.67 -18.94 6.62
N PRO A 1027 -16.27 -19.97 7.24
CA PRO A 1027 -15.91 -21.35 6.94
C PRO A 1027 -16.38 -21.67 5.52
N VAL A 1028 -15.43 -22.06 4.66
CA VAL A 1028 -15.66 -22.41 3.25
C VAL A 1028 -15.25 -23.86 3.03
N ALA A 1029 -16.07 -24.58 2.26
CA ALA A 1029 -15.70 -25.84 1.62
C ALA A 1029 -15.86 -25.67 0.11
N VAL A 1030 -14.94 -26.23 -0.67
CA VAL A 1030 -15.11 -26.33 -2.12
C VAL A 1030 -16.26 -27.29 -2.43
N SER A 1031 -16.97 -27.08 -3.54
CA SER A 1031 -18.24 -27.76 -3.82
C SER A 1031 -18.13 -29.29 -3.94
N TRP A 1032 -16.92 -29.82 -4.13
CA TRP A 1032 -16.60 -31.25 -4.27
C TRP A 1032 -15.97 -31.87 -3.02
N ALA A 1033 -15.73 -31.12 -1.94
CA ALA A 1033 -14.99 -31.60 -0.77
C ALA A 1033 -15.61 -32.86 -0.11
N ASP A 1034 -16.94 -33.01 -0.21
CA ASP A 1034 -17.68 -34.13 0.37
C ASP A 1034 -17.94 -35.30 -0.61
N LEU A 1035 -17.37 -35.29 -1.82
CA LEU A 1035 -17.47 -36.42 -2.74
C LEU A 1035 -16.78 -37.68 -2.16
N PRO A 1036 -17.34 -38.90 -2.36
CA PRO A 1036 -16.79 -40.13 -1.79
C PRO A 1036 -15.32 -40.38 -2.14
N GLY A 1037 -14.44 -40.14 -1.16
CA GLY A 1037 -12.99 -40.32 -1.28
C GLY A 1037 -12.19 -39.05 -1.59
N ALA A 1038 -12.83 -37.89 -1.80
CA ALA A 1038 -12.14 -36.61 -1.97
C ALA A 1038 -11.33 -36.24 -0.72
N ASP A 1039 -11.86 -36.52 0.49
CA ASP A 1039 -11.17 -36.33 1.78
C ASP A 1039 -9.79 -37.03 1.91
N LYS A 1040 -9.41 -37.91 0.98
CA LYS A 1040 -8.11 -38.59 0.95
C LYS A 1040 -7.05 -37.89 0.08
N ILE A 1041 -7.42 -36.85 -0.66
CA ILE A 1041 -6.55 -36.16 -1.63
C ILE A 1041 -5.82 -35.00 -0.94
N ASP A 1042 -4.50 -35.04 -0.94
CA ASP A 1042 -3.68 -33.98 -0.36
C ASP A 1042 -3.32 -32.90 -1.39
N VAL A 1043 -4.09 -31.82 -1.38
CA VAL A 1043 -3.92 -30.65 -2.25
C VAL A 1043 -2.56 -29.95 -2.05
N SER A 1044 -1.88 -30.16 -0.90
CA SER A 1044 -0.54 -29.60 -0.70
C SER A 1044 0.52 -30.21 -1.65
N LYS A 1045 0.31 -31.45 -2.09
CA LYS A 1045 1.24 -32.18 -2.98
C LYS A 1045 1.15 -31.79 -4.46
N PHE A 1046 0.20 -30.93 -4.84
CA PHE A 1046 0.08 -30.47 -6.21
C PHE A 1046 1.34 -29.69 -6.62
N SER A 1047 2.14 -30.28 -7.52
CA SER A 1047 3.40 -29.73 -8.03
C SER A 1047 3.18 -28.58 -9.01
N VAL A 1048 4.21 -27.77 -9.23
CA VAL A 1048 4.15 -26.71 -10.24
C VAL A 1048 4.07 -27.28 -11.67
N LEU A 1049 4.64 -28.46 -11.92
CA LEU A 1049 4.49 -29.13 -13.21
C LEU A 1049 3.04 -29.53 -13.51
N ALA A 1050 2.28 -29.98 -12.51
CA ALA A 1050 0.86 -30.29 -12.68
C ALA A 1050 0.03 -29.01 -12.95
N GLN A 1051 0.38 -27.90 -12.28
CA GLN A 1051 -0.19 -26.58 -12.57
C GLN A 1051 0.13 -26.13 -14.00
N LEU A 1052 1.38 -26.29 -14.46
CA LEU A 1052 1.79 -25.91 -15.81
C LEU A 1052 1.13 -26.80 -16.89
N ASP A 1053 1.04 -28.12 -16.71
CA ASP A 1053 0.31 -29.01 -17.63
C ASP A 1053 -1.17 -28.61 -17.74
N PHE A 1054 -1.83 -28.35 -16.62
CA PHE A 1054 -3.25 -27.99 -16.62
C PHE A 1054 -3.51 -26.60 -17.21
N VAL A 1055 -2.67 -25.59 -16.93
CA VAL A 1055 -2.83 -24.28 -17.57
C VAL A 1055 -2.53 -24.32 -19.06
N MET A 1056 -1.57 -25.16 -19.49
CA MET A 1056 -1.29 -25.38 -20.91
C MET A 1056 -2.43 -26.13 -21.62
N GLN A 1057 -3.11 -27.05 -20.94
CA GLN A 1057 -4.34 -27.69 -21.43
C GLN A 1057 -5.43 -26.62 -21.71
N VAL A 1058 -5.63 -25.68 -20.78
CA VAL A 1058 -6.56 -24.55 -20.94
C VAL A 1058 -6.13 -23.62 -22.08
N GLN A 1059 -4.84 -23.26 -22.12
CA GLN A 1059 -4.21 -22.40 -23.13
C GLN A 1059 -4.34 -22.97 -24.55
N LYS A 1060 -4.33 -24.30 -24.70
CA LYS A 1060 -4.42 -24.98 -25.99
C LYS A 1060 -5.87 -25.18 -26.47
N TYR A 1061 -6.79 -25.51 -25.57
CA TYR A 1061 -8.13 -25.98 -25.96
C TYR A 1061 -9.26 -24.96 -25.74
N TYR A 1062 -9.14 -24.03 -24.80
CA TYR A 1062 -10.14 -22.97 -24.61
C TYR A 1062 -9.65 -21.58 -25.03
N THR A 1063 -8.49 -21.17 -24.54
CA THR A 1063 -8.05 -19.78 -24.61
C THR A 1063 -7.57 -19.38 -26.00
N THR A 1064 -8.04 -18.24 -26.50
CA THR A 1064 -7.57 -17.62 -27.75
C THR A 1064 -6.76 -16.34 -27.54
N HIS A 1065 -6.76 -15.75 -26.34
CA HIS A 1065 -5.72 -14.81 -25.89
C HIS A 1065 -4.62 -15.53 -25.09
N ASN A 1066 -4.30 -15.09 -23.86
CA ASN A 1066 -3.45 -15.80 -22.92
C ASN A 1066 -4.26 -16.28 -21.71
N THR A 1067 -3.80 -17.34 -21.07
CA THR A 1067 -4.38 -17.89 -19.84
C THR A 1067 -3.56 -17.33 -18.69
N SER A 1068 -4.07 -16.30 -18.00
CA SER A 1068 -3.33 -15.70 -16.89
C SER A 1068 -3.17 -16.70 -15.75
N ALA A 1069 -1.94 -16.76 -15.25
CA ALA A 1069 -1.44 -17.84 -14.43
C ALA A 1069 -0.52 -17.27 -13.35
N THR A 1070 -0.78 -17.63 -12.10
CA THR A 1070 0.17 -17.53 -11.01
C THR A 1070 0.56 -18.94 -10.65
N LEU A 1071 1.71 -19.40 -11.16
CA LEU A 1071 2.24 -20.73 -10.84
C LEU A 1071 2.96 -20.65 -9.51
N GLU A 1072 2.54 -21.47 -8.55
CA GLU A 1072 3.20 -21.52 -7.25
C GLU A 1072 4.16 -22.71 -7.20
N LEU A 1073 5.44 -22.43 -6.91
CA LEU A 1073 6.53 -23.39 -6.91
C LEU A 1073 7.32 -23.38 -5.58
N ARG A 1074 8.03 -24.48 -5.33
CA ARG A 1074 9.04 -24.58 -4.27
C ARG A 1074 10.46 -24.38 -4.80
N SER A 1075 11.42 -24.14 -3.89
CA SER A 1075 12.83 -23.94 -4.24
C SER A 1075 13.40 -25.04 -5.15
N GLU A 1076 13.07 -26.30 -4.90
CA GLU A 1076 13.50 -27.48 -5.66
C GLU A 1076 12.80 -27.63 -7.02
N GLU A 1077 11.71 -26.89 -7.27
CA GLU A 1077 10.96 -26.94 -8.52
C GLU A 1077 11.44 -25.88 -9.54
N VAL A 1078 12.35 -24.97 -9.17
CA VAL A 1078 12.84 -23.84 -10.00
C VAL A 1078 13.46 -24.30 -11.33
N GLU A 1079 14.47 -25.17 -11.28
CA GLU A 1079 15.18 -25.66 -12.48
C GLU A 1079 14.26 -26.48 -13.39
N VAL A 1080 13.41 -27.31 -12.77
CA VAL A 1080 12.46 -28.19 -13.46
C VAL A 1080 11.38 -27.37 -14.17
N LEU A 1081 10.86 -26.32 -13.55
CA LEU A 1081 9.90 -25.42 -14.18
C LEU A 1081 10.54 -24.59 -15.30
N GLY A 1082 11.76 -24.06 -15.09
CA GLY A 1082 12.51 -23.32 -16.12
C GLY A 1082 12.76 -24.16 -17.37
N THR A 1083 13.15 -25.42 -17.17
CA THR A 1083 13.31 -26.41 -18.23
C THR A 1083 11.99 -26.67 -18.96
N ARG A 1084 10.89 -26.88 -18.23
CA ARG A 1084 9.60 -27.18 -18.85
C ARG A 1084 9.00 -25.99 -19.63
N ILE A 1085 9.22 -24.76 -19.18
CA ILE A 1085 8.84 -23.54 -19.90
C ILE A 1085 9.67 -23.39 -21.18
N TYR A 1086 10.99 -23.61 -21.10
CA TYR A 1086 11.87 -23.67 -22.28
C TYR A 1086 11.34 -24.68 -23.30
N GLU A 1087 11.08 -25.93 -22.89
CA GLU A 1087 10.50 -26.97 -23.75
C GLU A 1087 9.18 -26.53 -24.38
N ALA A 1088 8.28 -25.91 -23.61
CA ALA A 1088 6.98 -25.44 -24.11
C ALA A 1088 7.11 -24.41 -25.23
N ILE A 1089 8.12 -23.54 -25.16
CA ILE A 1089 8.41 -22.52 -26.19
C ILE A 1089 9.15 -23.15 -27.37
N GLN A 1090 10.12 -24.03 -27.13
CA GLN A 1090 10.85 -24.71 -28.20
C GLN A 1090 9.95 -25.61 -29.06
N ASN A 1091 9.02 -26.33 -28.43
CA ASN A 1091 8.06 -27.23 -29.08
C ASN A 1091 6.79 -26.54 -29.61
N ASP A 1092 6.70 -25.20 -29.55
CA ASP A 1092 5.55 -24.40 -29.99
C ASP A 1092 4.20 -24.79 -29.35
N GLU A 1093 4.23 -25.25 -28.10
CA GLU A 1093 3.07 -25.80 -27.36
C GLU A 1093 2.01 -24.74 -27.01
N GLY A 1094 2.34 -23.46 -27.16
CA GLY A 1094 1.41 -22.33 -27.01
C GLY A 1094 1.63 -21.45 -25.78
N TYR A 1095 2.79 -21.55 -25.13
CA TYR A 1095 3.17 -20.70 -24.01
C TYR A 1095 3.31 -19.24 -24.47
N ILE A 1096 2.72 -18.31 -23.71
CA ILE A 1096 2.89 -16.86 -23.92
C ILE A 1096 3.58 -16.27 -22.69
N SER A 1097 2.90 -16.23 -21.54
CA SER A 1097 3.46 -15.70 -20.29
C SER A 1097 2.69 -16.20 -19.07
N ALA A 1098 3.41 -16.38 -17.96
CA ALA A 1098 2.89 -16.70 -16.63
C ALA A 1098 3.69 -15.92 -15.57
N ALA A 1099 3.03 -15.53 -14.48
CA ALA A 1099 3.68 -15.02 -13.28
C ALA A 1099 3.99 -16.19 -12.33
N LEU A 1100 5.09 -16.12 -11.61
CA LEU A 1100 5.56 -17.19 -10.71
C LEU A 1100 5.74 -16.62 -9.30
N LEU A 1101 5.37 -17.38 -8.28
CA LEU A 1101 5.53 -17.00 -6.86
C LEU A 1101 5.91 -18.23 -6.02
N ALA A 1102 6.73 -18.04 -4.99
CA ALA A 1102 7.01 -19.09 -4.01
C ALA A 1102 5.72 -19.58 -3.32
N ARG A 1103 5.61 -20.89 -3.08
CA ARG A 1103 4.49 -21.49 -2.33
C ARG A 1103 4.48 -21.03 -0.87
N PHE A 1104 3.29 -20.81 -0.33
CA PHE A 1104 3.08 -20.37 1.06
C PHE A 1104 3.55 -21.38 2.13
N ASP A 1105 3.74 -22.65 1.74
CA ASP A 1105 4.28 -23.72 2.58
C ASP A 1105 5.80 -23.94 2.40
N ASP A 1106 6.42 -23.28 1.42
CA ASP A 1106 7.87 -23.32 1.16
C ASP A 1106 8.62 -22.24 1.96
N ILE A 1107 8.02 -21.05 2.05
CA ILE A 1107 8.57 -19.92 2.80
C ILE A 1107 7.58 -19.50 3.90
N GLN A 1108 8.08 -19.33 5.14
CA GLN A 1108 7.28 -19.27 6.37
C GLN A 1108 6.07 -18.31 6.34
N THR A 1109 4.93 -18.78 6.85
CA THR A 1109 3.62 -18.15 6.69
C THR A 1109 3.07 -17.42 7.94
N PHE A 1110 2.25 -16.40 7.72
CA PHE A 1110 1.67 -15.53 8.76
C PHE A 1110 0.55 -16.19 9.60
N PRO A 1111 0.35 -15.82 10.88
CA PRO A 1111 -0.54 -16.54 11.82
C PRO A 1111 -2.06 -16.31 11.66
N ARG A 1112 -2.50 -15.44 10.73
CA ARG A 1112 -3.93 -15.21 10.42
C ARG A 1112 -4.08 -15.13 8.91
N LEU A 1113 -3.83 -16.27 8.26
CA LEU A 1113 -3.85 -16.37 6.81
C LEU A 1113 -5.22 -15.91 6.25
N PRO A 1114 -5.27 -15.23 5.10
CA PRO A 1114 -6.51 -14.98 4.36
C PRO A 1114 -7.23 -16.28 3.98
N PHE A 1115 -6.47 -17.38 3.84
CA PHE A 1115 -6.93 -18.74 3.64
C PHE A 1115 -6.22 -19.64 4.66
N GLU A 1116 -6.94 -20.20 5.63
CA GLU A 1116 -6.38 -21.16 6.59
C GLU A 1116 -7.01 -22.55 6.36
N PRO A 1117 -6.23 -23.56 5.91
CA PRO A 1117 -6.73 -24.91 5.71
C PRO A 1117 -7.29 -25.52 7.01
N ILE A 1118 -8.45 -26.19 6.94
CA ILE A 1118 -9.09 -26.89 8.07
C ILE A 1118 -9.59 -28.27 7.65
N ASP A 1119 -9.75 -29.17 8.62
CA ASP A 1119 -10.35 -30.48 8.40
C ASP A 1119 -11.89 -30.44 8.29
N LYS A 1120 -12.47 -31.59 7.96
CA LYS A 1120 -13.91 -31.78 7.77
C LYS A 1120 -14.73 -31.62 9.05
N GLU A 1121 -14.21 -32.11 10.18
CA GLU A 1121 -14.91 -32.05 11.48
C GLU A 1121 -15.00 -30.60 11.98
N THR A 1122 -13.90 -29.85 11.82
CA THR A 1122 -13.77 -28.43 12.11
C THR A 1122 -14.70 -27.60 11.21
N TYR A 1123 -14.73 -27.86 9.90
CA TYR A 1123 -15.66 -27.19 8.99
C TYR A 1123 -17.12 -27.44 9.35
N GLN A 1124 -17.50 -28.69 9.63
CA GLN A 1124 -18.87 -29.05 10.02
C GLN A 1124 -19.28 -28.38 11.33
N ARG A 1125 -18.41 -28.38 12.34
CA ARG A 1125 -18.60 -27.67 13.61
C ARG A 1125 -18.81 -26.17 13.39
N LEU A 1126 -17.87 -25.49 12.73
CA LEU A 1126 -17.94 -24.04 12.49
C LEU A 1126 -19.20 -23.66 11.68
N SER A 1127 -19.58 -24.46 10.70
CA SER A 1127 -20.79 -24.23 9.89
C SER A 1127 -22.08 -24.40 10.70
N ALA A 1128 -22.13 -25.39 11.61
CA ALA A 1128 -23.26 -25.56 12.53
C ALA A 1128 -23.35 -24.40 13.54
N GLU A 1129 -22.22 -23.92 14.05
CA GLU A 1129 -22.17 -22.75 14.93
C GLU A 1129 -22.64 -21.46 14.23
N VAL A 1130 -22.28 -21.25 12.95
CA VAL A 1130 -22.78 -20.11 12.17
C VAL A 1130 -24.31 -20.15 12.07
N LYS A 1131 -24.89 -21.32 11.77
CA LYS A 1131 -26.36 -21.50 11.74
C LYS A 1131 -27.00 -21.26 13.11
N ALA A 1132 -26.35 -21.67 14.21
CA ALA A 1132 -26.85 -21.44 15.56
C ALA A 1132 -26.77 -19.98 16.03
N ARG A 1133 -25.81 -19.20 15.52
CA ARG A 1133 -25.63 -17.76 15.84
C ARG A 1133 -26.49 -16.82 15.00
N ARG A 1134 -26.97 -17.27 13.83
CA ARG A 1134 -27.70 -16.43 12.86
C ARG A 1134 -28.99 -15.86 13.46
N LYS A 1135 -29.13 -14.53 13.37
CA LYS A 1135 -30.33 -13.78 13.82
C LYS A 1135 -31.31 -13.50 12.68
N THR A 1136 -30.83 -13.49 11.44
CA THR A 1136 -31.60 -13.17 10.23
C THR A 1136 -31.01 -13.90 9.02
N ASP A 1137 -31.87 -14.45 8.16
CA ASP A 1137 -31.50 -14.95 6.83
C ASP A 1137 -31.54 -13.85 5.74
N ASP A 1138 -32.01 -12.64 6.08
CA ASP A 1138 -31.92 -11.45 5.22
C ASP A 1138 -30.69 -10.61 5.61
N PHE A 1139 -29.64 -10.71 4.79
CA PHE A 1139 -28.41 -9.90 4.91
C PHE A 1139 -28.63 -8.45 4.48
N CYS A 1140 -29.50 -8.19 3.51
CA CYS A 1140 -29.76 -6.83 2.99
C CYS A 1140 -30.52 -6.00 4.03
N GLY A 1141 -31.53 -6.61 4.67
CA GLY A 1141 -32.23 -6.04 5.82
C GLY A 1141 -31.32 -5.86 7.04
N ALA A 1142 -30.29 -6.69 7.22
CA ALA A 1142 -29.25 -6.47 8.23
C ALA A 1142 -28.39 -5.24 7.91
N LEU A 1143 -27.82 -5.16 6.71
CA LEU A 1143 -27.01 -4.02 6.26
C LEU A 1143 -27.77 -2.70 6.35
N SER A 1144 -29.05 -2.69 5.95
CA SER A 1144 -29.91 -1.50 5.97
C SER A 1144 -30.17 -0.94 7.38
N ARG A 1145 -29.89 -1.69 8.46
CA ARG A 1145 -29.93 -1.17 9.84
C ARG A 1145 -28.70 -0.32 10.21
N TYR A 1146 -27.59 -0.53 9.50
CA TYR A 1146 -26.29 0.05 9.83
C TYR A 1146 -25.82 1.08 8.80
N ASP A 1147 -26.27 0.98 7.54
CA ASP A 1147 -25.81 1.82 6.45
C ASP A 1147 -26.63 3.13 6.31
N LEU A 1148 -26.40 4.08 7.22
CA LEU A 1148 -27.18 5.32 7.38
C LEU A 1148 -26.68 6.55 6.56
N GLY A 1149 -25.76 6.37 5.61
CA GLY A 1149 -25.43 7.38 4.59
C GLY A 1149 -24.29 8.37 4.88
N GLU A 1150 -23.81 8.50 6.13
CA GLU A 1150 -22.77 9.49 6.50
C GLU A 1150 -21.34 8.92 6.69
N MET A 1151 -21.06 7.68 6.29
CA MET A 1151 -19.71 7.11 6.39
C MET A 1151 -18.90 7.25 5.09
N SER A 1152 -17.68 7.78 5.21
CA SER A 1152 -16.74 7.94 4.10
C SER A 1152 -16.27 6.59 3.55
N GLU A 1153 -16.69 6.24 2.33
CA GLU A 1153 -16.29 5.01 1.66
C GLU A 1153 -14.94 5.17 0.96
N ALA A 1154 -13.86 4.83 1.68
CA ALA A 1154 -12.62 4.39 1.07
C ALA A 1154 -12.70 2.88 0.84
N GLY A 1155 -12.64 2.45 -0.43
CA GLY A 1155 -12.56 1.02 -0.76
C GLY A 1155 -11.26 0.37 -0.24
N PRO A 1156 -11.22 -0.96 -0.09
CA PRO A 1156 -10.02 -1.65 0.35
C PRO A 1156 -8.85 -1.45 -0.62
N SER A 1157 -7.63 -1.41 -0.10
CA SER A 1157 -6.41 -1.48 -0.92
C SER A 1157 -6.41 -2.75 -1.79
N GLY A 1158 -5.83 -2.64 -2.98
CA GLY A 1158 -5.52 -3.81 -3.81
C GLY A 1158 -4.52 -4.76 -3.13
N CYS A 1159 -4.35 -5.94 -3.71
CA CYS A 1159 -3.30 -6.87 -3.29
C CYS A 1159 -1.94 -6.33 -3.75
N ASP A 1160 -1.12 -5.82 -2.83
CA ASP A 1160 0.31 -5.54 -3.08
C ASP A 1160 1.03 -6.88 -3.33
N SER A 1161 1.75 -7.03 -4.45
CA SER A 1161 2.59 -8.19 -4.76
C SER A 1161 3.86 -8.28 -3.90
N ASP A 1162 4.31 -7.14 -3.38
CA ASP A 1162 5.61 -6.95 -2.72
C ASP A 1162 5.80 -7.79 -1.44
N LYS A 1163 4.74 -8.41 -0.92
CA LYS A 1163 4.78 -9.29 0.26
C LYS A 1163 5.38 -10.67 -0.01
N CYS A 1164 5.74 -10.97 -1.26
CA CYS A 1164 6.22 -12.27 -1.71
C CYS A 1164 7.66 -12.21 -2.28
N MET A 1165 8.44 -11.19 -1.90
CA MET A 1165 9.74 -10.85 -2.49
C MET A 1165 10.89 -11.18 -1.52
N PHE A 1166 11.90 -11.91 -2.02
CA PHE A 1166 13.10 -12.36 -1.31
C PHE A 1166 14.35 -12.06 -2.16
N PRO A 1167 15.55 -11.90 -1.54
CA PRO A 1167 16.78 -11.67 -2.28
C PRO A 1167 17.34 -12.95 -2.93
N GLU A 1168 18.03 -12.81 -4.06
CA GLU A 1168 18.80 -13.91 -4.66
C GLU A 1168 19.95 -14.34 -3.73
N GLN A 1169 19.95 -15.61 -3.30
CA GLN A 1169 21.16 -16.20 -2.70
C GLN A 1169 22.18 -16.53 -3.80
N GLN A 1170 23.43 -16.13 -3.60
CA GLN A 1170 24.52 -16.64 -4.44
C GLN A 1170 24.60 -18.17 -4.29
N PRO A 1171 24.74 -18.93 -5.39
CA PRO A 1171 24.84 -20.38 -5.30
C PRO A 1171 26.10 -20.78 -4.52
N SER A 1172 25.89 -21.47 -3.40
CA SER A 1172 26.97 -22.13 -2.67
C SER A 1172 27.53 -23.27 -3.52
N SER A 1173 28.84 -23.22 -3.77
CA SER A 1173 29.64 -24.17 -4.55
C SER A 1173 29.58 -25.62 -4.06
#